data_AF-I9L6C7-F1
#
_entry.id   AF-I9L6C7-F1
#
_cell.length_a   1.000
_cell.length_b   1.000
_cell.length_c   1.000
_cell.angle_alpha   90.00
_cell.angle_beta   90.00
_cell.angle_gamma   90.00
#
_symmetry.space_group_name_H-M   'P 1'
#
loop_
_entity.id
_entity.type
_entity.pdbx_description
1 polymer ?
#
loop_
_entity_poly.entity_id
_entity_poly.type
_entity_poly.pdbx_seq_one_letter_code
_entity_poly.pdbx_strand_id
1 'polypeptide(L)'
;MSPLTKRSSLVKMKSAQFVPGSDDRQVAQQVLGPTSVGADDPKPHSVPRQWLLMAPTLLAVVFVTAFVTFLLPDVTAVASIGSAVALCLASPFLGVLERRLQPKGWRRDVLVIGAIALAMLLFGYGMARWLLSITPPQWDVAVSAGVIVLLVANVLLEDRLVARVAATVGLWIGATCVGGTVQSAWMLALAGAVGVAIALRHARRASAMGLGRARRAREQRRAEQLLAEFEEAGQGWFWETDRQGKITYVTGRIASLLGKDVSEILGRPFTGLFLLETQGQESERTLIFHLSTRSSFQDLQVLAATTGEERWWSISGRPVLDKYNNFMGFRGSGTDLTESRRSQQHVTQLARYDALTQLANRFQMDEWLGKILESPQVDSRTCAVFLLDLDHFKQVNDTMGHPAGDALLRQLAERLSSTVGERGRVGRLGGDEFQVILHGRQQREGLAHLARRIIENLSQPYLIDGSRVVIGASVGIALCPDDGATSDDLIRNADLALYAAKGRGRGRHHFYDDNLHSDAKERQQLEQDLRDAIATGALELHYQPQVRTTTERITSFEALLRWNHPQHGYMSPAKFVPVAEETGLVAQIGEWALRTACRDLAQWPEEVCVAVNVSPLQFANPALPAVVTHAIASAGIRPERLELEITESVFLVEDRSTEAMFNALKAIGVRLALDDFGTGYSSLGYLKRAPFDKIKIDQSFVRGATIEGSRNGAIIASIVSLAEALGMETTAEGVETLDELDLVRMLGCSHVQGYIYELPLSPAAALARLALGLEAAADGPRSSRAPRQTILRKVALEHAGHLYAGTIRNISQSGALVEGLWNVPPGTVFNLNLADSFTVTATAKWCKEGRMGIEFGQDLEIDAHGSLVFMPSLTRDRSIPTPLRQTA
;
A
#
# COMPACT_ATOMS: atom_id res chain seq x y z
N MET A 1 30.12 -15.99 30.49
CA MET A 1 31.56 -15.64 30.46
C MET A 1 31.90 -15.17 29.06
N SER A 2 32.20 -13.87 28.93
CA SER A 2 32.70 -13.15 27.74
C SER A 2 34.18 -13.54 27.43
N PRO A 3 34.97 -12.88 26.52
CA PRO A 3 34.67 -11.72 25.65
C PRO A 3 35.40 -11.59 24.26
N LEU A 4 35.01 -10.54 23.50
CA LEU A 4 35.76 -9.69 22.50
C LEU A 4 36.13 -10.32 21.11
N THR A 5 36.05 -9.67 19.93
CA THR A 5 36.28 -8.26 19.53
C THR A 5 35.82 -7.94 18.07
N LYS A 6 35.62 -6.64 17.79
CA LYS A 6 35.26 -5.89 16.54
C LYS A 6 36.02 -6.21 15.22
N ARG A 7 35.37 -6.02 14.03
CA ARG A 7 35.62 -4.89 13.08
C ARG A 7 34.83 -4.94 11.75
N SER A 8 34.37 -3.73 11.38
CA SER A 8 33.93 -3.11 10.10
C SER A 8 34.42 -3.63 8.73
N SER A 9 33.57 -3.50 7.71
CA SER A 9 33.97 -3.24 6.31
C SER A 9 32.94 -2.40 5.53
N LEU A 10 33.45 -1.39 4.82
CA LEU A 10 32.79 -0.49 3.88
C LEU A 10 32.98 -0.99 2.44
N VAL A 11 31.98 -0.86 1.55
CA VAL A 11 32.13 -0.63 0.08
C VAL A 11 30.89 0.17 -0.38
N LYS A 12 31.00 1.49 -0.62
CA LYS A 12 31.11 2.18 -1.93
C LYS A 12 30.03 1.83 -2.98
N MET A 13 29.17 2.80 -3.29
CA MET A 13 28.54 2.93 -4.61
C MET A 13 28.50 4.40 -5.05
N LYS A 14 28.73 4.60 -6.35
CA LYS A 14 29.07 5.84 -7.04
C LYS A 14 27.84 6.70 -7.39
N SER A 15 28.15 7.98 -7.48
CA SER A 15 27.46 9.12 -8.11
C SER A 15 26.81 8.90 -9.49
N ALA A 16 25.63 9.49 -9.68
CA ALA A 16 25.21 10.14 -10.93
C ALA A 16 24.40 11.41 -10.60
N GLN A 17 24.71 12.49 -11.31
CA GLN A 17 24.19 13.85 -11.15
C GLN A 17 22.76 13.98 -11.70
N PHE A 18 21.92 14.76 -11.02
CA PHE A 18 20.82 15.49 -11.66
C PHE A 18 20.64 16.85 -10.99
N VAL A 19 20.52 17.88 -11.83
CA VAL A 19 20.42 19.32 -11.53
C VAL A 19 18.95 19.68 -11.25
N PRO A 20 18.63 20.47 -10.22
CA PRO A 20 17.35 21.18 -10.18
C PRO A 20 17.55 22.66 -10.55
N GLY A 21 16.78 23.07 -11.56
CA GLY A 21 16.70 24.43 -12.05
C GLY A 21 16.14 25.42 -11.03
N SER A 22 16.53 26.67 -11.27
CA SER A 22 16.02 27.90 -10.67
C SER A 22 14.53 28.08 -10.99
N ASP A 23 13.65 28.04 -9.97
CA ASP A 23 12.58 29.06 -9.83
C ASP A 23 11.72 29.02 -8.55
N ASP A 24 11.88 28.07 -7.61
CA ASP A 24 10.99 28.01 -6.42
C ASP A 24 11.61 28.44 -5.08
N ARG A 25 12.35 29.55 -5.07
CA ARG A 25 12.90 30.14 -3.82
C ARG A 25 12.51 31.59 -3.52
N GLN A 26 11.49 32.14 -4.20
CA GLN A 26 11.11 33.54 -4.01
C GLN A 26 9.72 33.84 -3.44
N VAL A 27 8.90 32.86 -3.02
CA VAL A 27 7.52 33.17 -2.58
C VAL A 27 7.15 32.76 -1.13
N ALA A 28 8.04 32.15 -0.35
CA ALA A 28 7.71 31.73 1.04
C ALA A 28 8.67 32.27 2.11
N GLN A 29 9.03 33.57 2.04
CA GLN A 29 9.83 34.24 3.07
C GLN A 29 9.40 35.68 3.38
N GLN A 30 8.12 36.00 3.15
CA GLN A 30 7.47 37.17 3.73
C GLN A 30 6.45 36.71 4.77
N VAL A 31 6.30 37.49 5.85
CA VAL A 31 5.33 37.37 6.97
C VAL A 31 5.83 36.74 8.29
N LEU A 32 7.14 36.65 8.53
CA LEU A 32 7.67 36.56 9.90
C LEU A 32 8.80 37.57 10.10
N GLY A 33 8.41 38.83 10.32
CA GLY A 33 9.33 39.86 10.80
C GLY A 33 9.63 39.65 12.28
N PRO A 34 10.91 39.61 12.72
CA PRO A 34 11.22 39.69 14.12
C PRO A 34 11.15 41.17 14.52
N THR A 35 10.04 41.61 15.12
CA THR A 35 10.04 42.91 15.82
C THR A 35 10.83 42.76 17.11
N SER A 36 12.13 42.93 16.95
CA SER A 36 13.13 43.15 17.97
C SER A 36 12.79 44.36 18.85
N VAL A 37 12.91 44.14 20.16
CA VAL A 37 13.67 45.01 21.07
C VAL A 37 13.12 46.43 21.28
N GLY A 38 12.31 46.58 22.34
CA GLY A 38 12.11 47.84 23.06
C GLY A 38 12.68 47.72 24.49
N ALA A 39 14.00 47.54 24.61
CA ALA A 39 14.69 47.55 25.90
C ALA A 39 16.12 48.06 25.76
N ASP A 40 16.30 49.23 25.17
CA ASP A 40 17.52 50.04 25.34
C ASP A 40 17.17 51.26 26.18
N ASP A 41 17.33 51.13 27.49
CA ASP A 41 17.47 52.28 28.37
C ASP A 41 18.93 52.75 28.19
N PRO A 42 19.20 53.89 27.53
CA PRO A 42 20.56 54.26 27.18
C PRO A 42 21.32 54.58 28.47
N LYS A 43 22.29 53.74 28.83
CA LYS A 43 23.23 54.07 29.92
C LYS A 43 23.76 55.48 29.67
N PRO A 44 23.63 56.41 30.63
CA PRO A 44 23.99 57.79 30.37
C PRO A 44 25.46 57.87 29.95
N HIS A 45 25.84 58.82 29.10
CA HIS A 45 27.22 59.01 28.61
C HIS A 45 28.18 59.43 29.74
N SER A 46 29.40 58.88 29.79
CA SER A 46 30.36 59.15 30.87
C SER A 46 30.86 60.60 30.83
N VAL A 47 30.93 61.25 29.65
CA VAL A 47 31.08 62.71 29.53
C VAL A 47 29.73 63.36 29.22
N PRO A 48 29.24 64.29 30.07
CA PRO A 48 28.05 65.06 29.74
C PRO A 48 28.38 66.05 28.60
N ARG A 49 27.45 66.23 27.64
CA ARG A 49 27.60 67.25 26.58
C ARG A 49 27.86 68.65 27.15
N GLN A 50 27.36 68.90 28.36
CA GLN A 50 27.54 70.14 29.09
C GLN A 50 28.99 70.37 29.57
N TRP A 51 29.87 69.37 29.56
CA TRP A 51 31.28 69.53 29.92
C TRP A 51 32.03 70.51 29.01
N LEU A 52 31.54 70.72 27.78
CA LEU A 52 32.04 71.76 26.87
C LEU A 52 31.98 73.17 27.51
N LEU A 53 31.00 73.43 28.39
CA LEU A 53 30.84 74.69 29.12
C LEU A 53 31.96 74.96 30.14
N MET A 54 32.80 73.96 30.42
CA MET A 54 33.99 74.16 31.24
C MET A 54 35.01 75.08 30.55
N ALA A 55 35.17 74.98 29.22
CA ALA A 55 36.12 75.81 28.47
C ALA A 55 35.90 77.33 28.64
N PRO A 56 34.69 77.89 28.43
CA PRO A 56 34.45 79.31 28.69
C PRO A 56 34.58 79.67 30.17
N THR A 57 34.29 78.74 31.09
CA THR A 57 34.49 78.95 32.53
C THR A 57 35.97 79.14 32.86
N LEU A 58 36.84 78.28 32.34
CA LEU A 58 38.29 78.39 32.54
C LEU A 58 38.83 79.72 31.98
N LEU A 59 38.39 80.13 30.79
CA LEU A 59 38.77 81.41 30.19
C LEU A 59 38.26 82.61 31.00
N ALA A 60 37.03 82.55 31.51
CA ALA A 60 36.47 83.60 32.36
C ALA A 60 37.26 83.75 33.66
N VAL A 61 37.63 82.63 34.31
CA VAL A 61 38.47 82.65 35.51
C VAL A 61 39.81 83.29 35.22
N VAL A 62 40.47 82.94 34.11
CA VAL A 62 41.76 83.55 33.70
C VAL A 62 41.60 85.05 33.47
N PHE A 63 40.54 85.48 32.79
CA PHE A 63 40.28 86.88 32.52
C PHE A 63 40.04 87.68 33.81
N VAL A 64 39.22 87.14 34.72
CA VAL A 64 38.97 87.74 36.04
C VAL A 64 40.26 87.80 36.85
N THR A 65 41.07 86.73 36.84
CA THR A 65 42.35 86.71 37.53
C THR A 65 43.33 87.74 36.96
N ALA A 66 43.41 87.91 35.63
CA ALA A 66 44.25 88.91 35.00
C ALA A 66 43.79 90.34 35.36
N PHE A 67 42.47 90.54 35.44
CA PHE A 67 41.89 91.83 35.85
C PHE A 67 42.18 92.15 37.32
N VAL A 68 42.06 91.16 38.22
CA VAL A 68 42.30 91.34 39.66
C VAL A 68 43.79 91.57 39.95
N THR A 69 44.68 90.86 39.26
CA THR A 69 46.13 90.93 39.50
C THR A 69 46.84 92.00 38.66
N PHE A 70 46.17 92.56 37.65
CA PHE A 70 46.72 93.47 36.64
C PHE A 70 47.98 92.95 35.92
N LEU A 71 48.20 91.64 35.94
CA LEU A 71 49.36 90.98 35.37
C LEU A 71 48.90 89.92 34.36
N LEU A 72 49.72 89.61 33.37
CA LEU A 72 49.44 88.56 32.40
C LEU A 72 50.23 87.29 32.75
N PRO A 73 49.70 86.10 32.42
CA PRO A 73 50.39 84.83 32.65
C PRO A 73 51.66 84.71 31.81
N ASP A 74 52.65 84.01 32.35
CA ASP A 74 53.87 83.66 31.62
C ASP A 74 53.55 82.66 30.48
N VAL A 75 54.45 82.56 29.50
CA VAL A 75 54.25 81.73 28.29
C VAL A 75 53.92 80.28 28.66
N THR A 76 54.53 79.76 29.72
CA THR A 76 54.28 78.41 30.22
C THR A 76 52.91 78.24 30.87
N ALA A 77 52.45 79.20 31.66
CA ALA A 77 51.10 79.20 32.20
C ALA A 77 50.07 79.32 31.07
N VAL A 78 50.27 80.23 30.11
CA VAL A 78 49.40 80.35 28.92
C VAL A 78 49.32 79.03 28.16
N ALA A 79 50.44 78.36 27.90
CA ALA A 79 50.47 77.09 27.19
C ALA A 79 49.70 75.98 27.94
N SER A 80 49.88 75.88 29.26
CA SER A 80 49.17 74.89 30.08
C SER A 80 47.66 75.17 30.18
N ILE A 81 47.26 76.43 30.37
CA ILE A 81 45.85 76.83 30.47
C ILE A 81 45.16 76.69 29.10
N GLY A 82 45.82 77.10 28.02
CA GLY A 82 45.35 76.92 26.65
C GLY A 82 45.15 75.43 26.31
N SER A 83 46.07 74.57 26.75
CA SER A 83 45.94 73.11 26.59
C SER A 83 44.76 72.54 27.38
N ALA A 84 44.51 73.03 28.61
CA ALA A 84 43.35 72.65 29.39
C ALA A 84 42.03 73.04 28.72
N VAL A 85 41.94 74.28 28.20
CA VAL A 85 40.77 74.77 27.45
C VAL A 85 40.55 73.93 26.19
N ALA A 86 41.62 73.61 25.44
CA ALA A 86 41.54 72.78 24.24
C ALA A 86 41.02 71.36 24.55
N LEU A 87 41.47 70.75 25.65
CA LEU A 87 40.96 69.43 26.09
C LEU A 87 39.47 69.47 26.46
N CYS A 88 39.01 70.55 27.10
CA CYS A 88 37.57 70.75 27.38
C CYS A 88 36.76 70.95 26.08
N LEU A 89 37.28 71.71 25.12
CA LEU A 89 36.66 71.91 23.80
C LEU A 89 36.60 70.62 22.97
N ALA A 90 37.59 69.73 23.12
CA ALA A 90 37.63 68.43 22.47
C ALA A 90 36.67 67.38 23.10
N SER A 91 35.93 67.74 24.15
CA SER A 91 35.01 66.82 24.85
C SER A 91 33.90 66.18 23.98
N PRO A 92 33.34 66.83 22.93
CA PRO A 92 32.40 66.16 22.03
C PRO A 92 33.06 65.05 21.21
N PHE A 93 34.34 65.23 20.84
CA PHE A 93 35.13 64.22 20.13
C PHE A 93 35.45 63.03 21.04
N LEU A 94 35.77 63.29 22.31
CA LEU A 94 35.89 62.25 23.34
C LEU A 94 34.58 61.46 23.51
N GLY A 95 33.43 62.12 23.45
CA GLY A 95 32.12 61.47 23.47
C GLY A 95 31.79 60.66 22.21
N VAL A 96 32.41 60.94 21.06
CA VAL A 96 32.34 60.11 19.84
C VAL A 96 33.28 58.92 19.93
N LEU A 97 34.50 59.12 20.43
CA LEU A 97 35.46 58.06 20.71
C LEU A 97 34.91 57.06 21.74
N GLU A 98 34.21 57.57 22.76
CA GLU A 98 33.46 56.79 23.75
C GLU A 98 32.42 55.87 23.10
N ARG A 99 31.76 56.30 22.01
CA ARG A 99 30.80 55.46 21.27
C ARG A 99 31.48 54.39 20.42
N ARG A 100 32.69 54.64 19.92
CA ARG A 100 33.46 53.68 19.10
C ARG A 100 34.11 52.57 19.95
N LEU A 101 34.45 52.88 21.20
CA LEU A 101 34.99 51.90 22.14
C LEU A 101 33.84 51.07 22.76
N GLN A 102 33.89 49.74 22.61
CA GLN A 102 32.80 48.82 22.96
C GLN A 102 32.25 48.97 24.41
N PRO A 103 30.95 48.66 24.65
CA PRO A 103 30.19 49.06 25.85
C PRO A 103 30.55 48.38 27.19
N LYS A 104 31.62 47.58 27.30
CA LYS A 104 31.93 46.78 28.51
C LYS A 104 33.40 46.78 28.98
N GLY A 105 34.20 47.79 28.64
CA GLY A 105 35.60 47.85 29.09
C GLY A 105 35.86 48.92 30.16
N TRP A 106 36.45 48.55 31.30
CA TRP A 106 37.00 49.49 32.30
C TRP A 106 37.94 50.54 31.67
N ARG A 107 38.59 50.17 30.55
CA ARG A 107 39.44 51.05 29.73
C ARG A 107 38.71 52.30 29.20
N ARG A 108 37.41 52.20 28.90
CA ARG A 108 36.58 53.33 28.44
C ARG A 108 36.45 54.37 29.54
N ASP A 109 36.04 53.94 30.73
CA ASP A 109 35.82 54.85 31.86
C ASP A 109 37.15 55.47 32.30
N VAL A 110 38.26 54.72 32.30
CA VAL A 110 39.60 55.25 32.60
C VAL A 110 40.04 56.32 31.60
N LEU A 111 39.83 56.12 30.29
CA LEU A 111 40.24 57.10 29.27
C LEU A 111 39.46 58.41 29.40
N VAL A 112 38.15 58.31 29.61
CA VAL A 112 37.25 59.45 29.78
C VAL A 112 37.53 60.22 31.07
N ILE A 113 37.65 59.51 32.19
CA ILE A 113 37.96 60.11 33.50
C ILE A 113 39.37 60.73 33.48
N GLY A 114 40.32 60.06 32.82
CA GLY A 114 41.69 60.57 32.63
C GLY A 114 41.75 61.88 31.85
N ALA A 115 40.94 62.02 30.78
CA ALA A 115 40.89 63.27 30.01
C ALA A 115 40.35 64.45 30.84
N ILE A 116 39.32 64.22 31.66
CA ILE A 116 38.76 65.22 32.58
C ILE A 116 39.79 65.61 33.65
N ALA A 117 40.44 64.62 34.26
CA ALA A 117 41.46 64.86 35.29
C ALA A 117 42.68 65.62 34.73
N LEU A 118 43.13 65.28 33.52
CA LEU A 118 44.26 65.92 32.85
C LEU A 118 43.97 67.38 32.50
N ALA A 119 42.78 67.69 31.98
CA ALA A 119 42.39 69.07 31.69
C ALA A 119 42.41 69.94 32.96
N MET A 120 41.86 69.41 34.06
CA MET A 120 41.88 70.12 35.35
C MET A 120 43.30 70.25 35.92
N LEU A 121 44.14 69.23 35.78
CA LEU A 121 45.54 69.27 36.21
C LEU A 121 46.33 70.36 35.48
N LEU A 122 46.23 70.41 34.15
CA LEU A 122 46.93 71.42 33.36
C LEU A 122 46.48 72.84 33.71
N PHE A 123 45.18 73.02 33.96
CA PHE A 123 44.65 74.32 34.41
C PHE A 123 45.19 74.70 35.79
N GLY A 124 45.13 73.78 36.76
CA GLY A 124 45.63 74.00 38.12
C GLY A 124 47.13 74.30 38.15
N TYR A 125 47.90 73.59 37.33
CA TYR A 125 49.34 73.85 37.15
C TYR A 125 49.59 75.25 36.60
N GLY A 126 48.89 75.64 35.53
CA GLY A 126 49.07 76.94 34.90
C GLY A 126 48.69 78.10 35.81
N MET A 127 47.56 78.00 36.52
CA MET A 127 47.12 79.02 37.47
C MET A 127 48.07 79.15 38.65
N ALA A 128 48.53 78.03 39.21
CA ALA A 128 49.50 78.05 40.30
C ALA A 128 50.84 78.64 39.83
N ARG A 129 51.35 78.22 38.67
CA ARG A 129 52.59 78.75 38.10
C ARG A 129 52.54 80.25 37.89
N TRP A 130 51.45 80.74 37.33
CA TRP A 130 51.24 82.16 37.11
C TRP A 130 51.18 82.92 38.45
N LEU A 131 50.27 82.55 39.35
CA LEU A 131 49.99 83.35 40.55
C LEU A 131 51.07 83.24 41.64
N LEU A 132 51.81 82.13 41.67
CA LEU A 132 52.93 81.94 42.60
C LEU A 132 54.23 82.57 42.10
N SER A 133 54.33 82.87 40.81
CA SER A 133 55.46 83.62 40.25
C SER A 133 55.40 85.13 40.54
N ILE A 134 54.22 85.64 40.92
CA ILE A 134 54.03 87.04 41.33
C ILE A 134 54.63 87.22 42.72
N THR A 135 55.41 88.28 42.94
CA THR A 135 55.98 88.59 44.26
C THR A 135 55.27 89.80 44.89
N PRO A 136 54.61 89.66 46.07
CA PRO A 136 54.43 88.43 46.84
C PRO A 136 53.41 87.45 46.21
N PRO A 137 53.55 86.13 46.44
CA PRO A 137 52.67 85.11 45.86
C PRO A 137 51.19 85.32 46.21
N GLN A 138 50.32 85.33 45.21
CA GLN A 138 48.87 85.58 45.34
C GLN A 138 48.11 84.27 45.58
N TRP A 139 48.30 83.65 46.76
CA TRP A 139 47.71 82.36 47.11
C TRP A 139 46.19 82.40 47.26
N ASP A 140 45.66 83.50 47.79
CA ASP A 140 44.24 83.75 47.98
C ASP A 140 43.47 83.76 46.65
N VAL A 141 44.02 84.43 45.64
CA VAL A 141 43.46 84.45 44.29
C VAL A 141 43.54 83.07 43.65
N ALA A 142 44.65 82.35 43.85
CA ALA A 142 44.83 81.00 43.28
C ALA A 142 43.83 79.99 43.85
N VAL A 143 43.61 80.01 45.16
CA VAL A 143 42.63 79.15 45.83
C VAL A 143 41.21 79.53 45.39
N SER A 144 40.89 80.82 45.31
CA SER A 144 39.57 81.30 44.87
C SER A 144 39.25 80.87 43.44
N ALA A 145 40.21 81.01 42.52
CA ALA A 145 40.09 80.53 41.14
C ALA A 145 39.84 79.02 41.09
N GLY A 146 40.58 78.24 41.89
CA GLY A 146 40.39 76.79 41.99
C GLY A 146 39.00 76.41 42.50
N VAL A 147 38.50 77.09 43.54
CA VAL A 147 37.17 76.84 44.11
C VAL A 147 36.06 77.10 43.08
N ILE A 148 36.14 78.19 42.30
CA ILE A 148 35.16 78.51 41.26
C ILE A 148 35.10 77.39 40.22
N VAL A 149 36.26 76.93 39.73
CA VAL A 149 36.33 75.84 38.74
C VAL A 149 35.74 74.55 39.31
N LEU A 150 35.98 74.23 40.58
CA LEU A 150 35.42 73.03 41.23
C LEU A 150 33.92 73.11 41.44
N LEU A 151 33.37 74.28 41.78
CA LEU A 151 31.92 74.46 41.92
C LEU A 151 31.23 74.19 40.58
N VAL A 152 31.74 74.78 39.49
CA VAL A 152 31.19 74.55 38.15
C VAL A 152 31.39 73.09 37.73
N ALA A 153 32.54 72.48 38.02
CA ALA A 153 32.78 71.06 37.72
C ALA A 153 31.80 70.13 38.45
N ASN A 154 31.44 70.45 39.70
CA ASN A 154 30.46 69.67 40.46
C ASN A 154 29.05 69.74 39.87
N VAL A 155 28.63 70.92 39.40
CA VAL A 155 27.33 71.11 38.72
C VAL A 155 27.32 70.40 37.37
N LEU A 156 28.37 70.56 36.56
CA LEU A 156 28.43 69.95 35.23
C LEU A 156 28.52 68.41 35.26
N LEU A 157 28.86 67.81 36.41
CA LEU A 157 29.05 66.37 36.59
C LEU A 157 28.06 65.75 37.60
N GLU A 158 26.84 66.31 37.70
CA GLU A 158 25.80 66.03 38.72
C GLU A 158 25.62 64.54 39.05
N ASP A 159 25.60 63.65 38.05
CA ASP A 159 25.40 62.19 38.24
C ASP A 159 26.67 61.32 38.07
N ARG A 160 27.85 61.94 38.03
CA ARG A 160 29.14 61.28 37.74
C ARG A 160 30.13 61.39 38.88
N LEU A 161 29.84 60.68 39.97
CA LEU A 161 30.63 60.74 41.20
C LEU A 161 32.13 60.46 40.99
N VAL A 162 32.49 59.49 40.15
CA VAL A 162 33.91 59.17 39.88
C VAL A 162 34.61 60.28 39.07
N ALA A 163 33.92 60.88 38.09
CA ALA A 163 34.47 61.99 37.31
C ALA A 163 34.62 63.27 38.14
N ARG A 164 33.69 63.54 39.07
CA ARG A 164 33.78 64.66 40.03
C ARG A 164 35.03 64.56 40.90
N VAL A 165 35.23 63.39 41.50
CA VAL A 165 36.42 63.12 42.32
C VAL A 165 37.70 63.30 41.50
N ALA A 166 37.73 62.77 40.27
CA ALA A 166 38.90 62.89 39.38
C ALA A 166 39.21 64.32 38.95
N ALA A 167 38.18 65.13 38.62
CA ALA A 167 38.34 66.56 38.31
C ALA A 167 38.92 67.33 39.50
N THR A 168 38.43 67.00 40.70
CA THR A 168 38.87 67.65 41.95
C THR A 168 40.32 67.33 42.28
N VAL A 169 40.67 66.05 42.23
CA VAL A 169 42.04 65.59 42.47
C VAL A 169 42.99 66.15 41.41
N GLY A 170 42.60 66.10 40.13
CA GLY A 170 43.42 66.61 39.03
C GLY A 170 43.82 68.08 39.21
N LEU A 171 42.86 68.95 39.49
CA LEU A 171 43.10 70.40 39.69
C LEU A 171 44.17 70.67 40.75
N TRP A 172 44.01 70.05 41.92
CA TRP A 172 44.93 70.26 43.04
C TRP A 172 46.28 69.56 42.87
N ILE A 173 46.34 68.43 42.13
CA ILE A 173 47.63 67.82 41.74
C ILE A 173 48.44 68.85 40.93
N GLY A 174 47.80 69.47 39.94
CA GLY A 174 48.43 70.49 39.10
C GLY A 174 49.01 71.66 39.92
N ALA A 175 48.22 72.19 40.84
CA ALA A 175 48.66 73.27 41.73
C ALA A 175 49.82 72.85 42.64
N THR A 176 49.77 71.62 43.17
CA THR A 176 50.80 71.07 44.07
C THR A 176 52.17 70.91 43.37
N CYS A 177 52.20 70.67 42.06
CA CYS A 177 53.44 70.49 41.30
C CYS A 177 54.33 71.75 41.20
N VAL A 178 53.79 72.95 41.45
CA VAL A 178 54.53 74.21 41.28
C VAL A 178 55.14 74.69 42.61
N GLY A 179 54.35 74.65 43.69
CA GLY A 179 54.74 75.23 44.99
C GLY A 179 54.37 74.35 46.19
N GLY A 180 54.07 73.08 45.97
CA GLY A 180 53.64 72.16 47.02
C GLY A 180 54.78 71.61 47.88
N THR A 181 54.47 71.34 49.15
CA THR A 181 55.34 70.58 50.05
C THR A 181 54.99 69.09 50.00
N VAL A 182 55.90 68.21 50.45
CA VAL A 182 55.62 66.75 50.58
C VAL A 182 54.36 66.49 51.42
N GLN A 183 54.07 67.34 52.41
CA GLN A 183 52.86 67.24 53.23
C GLN A 183 51.58 67.46 52.42
N SER A 184 51.56 68.46 51.52
CA SER A 184 50.40 68.73 50.67
C SER A 184 50.11 67.57 49.69
N ALA A 185 51.14 66.89 49.19
CA ALA A 185 50.98 65.70 48.36
C ALA A 185 50.33 64.52 49.12
N TRP A 186 50.72 64.29 50.38
CA TRP A 186 50.11 63.25 51.22
C TRP A 186 48.64 63.54 51.56
N MET A 187 48.30 64.79 51.86
CA MET A 187 46.90 65.17 52.12
C MET A 187 46.00 64.94 50.89
N LEU A 188 46.52 65.26 49.71
CA LEU A 188 45.80 65.06 48.45
C LEU A 188 45.60 63.57 48.13
N ALA A 189 46.62 62.75 48.36
CA ALA A 189 46.52 61.29 48.19
C ALA A 189 45.45 60.68 49.11
N LEU A 190 45.37 61.12 50.37
CA LEU A 190 44.35 60.67 51.33
C LEU A 190 42.94 61.10 50.89
N ALA A 191 42.75 62.36 50.51
CA ALA A 191 41.46 62.86 50.03
C ALA A 191 40.98 62.13 48.78
N GLY A 192 41.89 61.85 47.83
CA GLY A 192 41.61 61.05 46.64
C GLY A 192 41.17 59.62 46.97
N ALA A 193 41.87 58.94 47.89
CA ALA A 193 41.54 57.57 48.29
C ALA A 193 40.15 57.47 48.95
N VAL A 194 39.81 58.42 49.83
CA VAL A 194 38.48 58.49 50.48
C VAL A 194 37.37 58.75 49.45
N GLY A 195 37.59 59.68 48.52
CA GLY A 195 36.64 59.99 47.45
C GLY A 195 36.33 58.78 46.56
N VAL A 196 37.36 58.02 46.17
CA VAL A 196 37.20 56.79 45.35
C VAL A 196 36.45 55.70 46.13
N ALA A 197 36.73 55.52 47.43
CA ALA A 197 36.05 54.52 48.25
C ALA A 197 34.54 54.79 48.39
N ILE A 198 34.14 56.05 48.56
CA ILE A 198 32.72 56.47 48.61
C ILE A 198 32.05 56.23 47.25
N ALA A 199 32.74 56.57 46.16
CA ALA A 199 32.21 56.39 44.81
C ALA A 199 31.92 54.91 44.47
N LEU A 200 32.84 54.01 44.83
CA LEU A 200 32.68 52.58 44.61
C LEU A 200 31.52 51.97 45.44
N ARG A 201 31.29 52.45 46.67
CA ARG A 201 30.15 52.02 47.51
C ARG A 201 28.79 52.41 46.91
N HIS A 202 28.67 53.62 46.39
CA HIS A 202 27.42 54.09 45.76
C HIS A 202 27.10 53.33 44.48
N ALA A 203 28.11 53.09 43.63
CA ALA A 203 27.93 52.31 42.40
C ALA A 203 27.38 50.89 42.67
N ARG A 204 27.87 50.22 43.72
CA ARG A 204 27.40 48.87 44.11
C ARG A 204 25.94 48.84 44.58
N ARG A 205 25.46 49.89 45.28
CA ARG A 205 24.07 49.97 45.77
C ARG A 205 23.06 50.24 44.66
N ALA A 206 23.41 51.07 43.68
CA ALA A 206 22.53 51.41 42.57
C ALA A 206 22.19 50.19 41.68
N SER A 207 23.14 49.28 41.48
CA SER A 207 22.92 48.06 40.67
C SER A 207 21.96 47.05 41.32
N ALA A 208 21.83 47.01 42.65
CA ALA A 208 21.02 46.03 43.36
C ALA A 208 19.50 46.30 43.28
N MET A 209 19.07 47.58 43.21
CA MET A 209 17.64 47.94 43.23
C MET A 209 16.95 47.93 41.86
N GLY A 210 17.68 48.08 40.75
CA GLY A 210 17.10 48.10 39.39
C GLY A 210 16.61 46.73 38.89
N LEU A 211 17.27 45.64 39.29
CA LEU A 211 16.96 44.27 38.85
C LEU A 211 15.60 43.76 39.37
N GLY A 212 15.17 44.20 40.56
CA GLY A 212 13.92 43.72 41.18
C GLY A 212 12.64 44.28 40.54
N ARG A 213 12.65 45.56 40.13
CA ARG A 213 11.47 46.21 39.51
C ARG A 213 11.28 45.76 38.06
N ALA A 214 12.36 45.60 37.30
CA ALA A 214 12.30 45.12 35.91
C ALA A 214 11.81 43.66 35.80
N ARG A 215 12.09 42.82 36.80
CA ARG A 215 11.65 41.41 36.81
C ARG A 215 10.13 41.28 36.96
N ARG A 216 9.52 42.00 37.91
CA ARG A 216 8.07 41.95 38.15
C ARG A 216 7.25 42.50 36.99
N ALA A 217 7.69 43.61 36.39
CA ALA A 217 7.01 44.19 35.23
C ALA A 217 7.07 43.28 33.99
N ARG A 218 8.17 42.53 33.82
CA ARG A 218 8.30 41.52 32.75
C ARG A 218 7.43 40.29 33.00
N GLU A 219 7.32 39.83 34.24
CA GLU A 219 6.48 38.68 34.59
C GLU A 219 4.99 38.96 34.34
N GLN A 220 4.50 40.16 34.69
CA GLN A 220 3.09 40.52 34.50
C GLN A 220 2.71 40.67 33.02
N ARG A 221 3.53 41.38 32.22
CA ARG A 221 3.31 41.49 30.77
C ARG A 221 3.36 40.14 30.06
N ARG A 222 4.25 39.25 30.53
CA ARG A 222 4.37 37.90 29.97
C ARG A 222 3.15 37.04 30.30
N ALA A 223 2.57 37.18 31.48
CA ALA A 223 1.34 36.48 31.84
C ALA A 223 0.14 36.94 31.00
N GLU A 224 0.00 38.26 30.80
CA GLU A 224 -1.06 38.84 29.95
C GLU A 224 -0.90 38.41 28.48
N GLN A 225 0.32 38.44 27.94
CA GLN A 225 0.60 37.97 26.57
C GLN A 225 0.31 36.48 26.40
N LEU A 226 0.72 35.62 27.33
CA LEU A 226 0.44 34.18 27.24
C LEU A 226 -1.06 33.85 27.29
N LEU A 227 -1.85 34.61 28.07
CA LEU A 227 -3.31 34.46 28.10
C LEU A 227 -3.94 34.86 26.78
N ALA A 228 -3.53 36.01 26.20
CA ALA A 228 -4.02 36.46 24.91
C ALA A 228 -3.62 35.50 23.77
N GLU A 229 -2.37 35.02 23.75
CA GLU A 229 -1.89 34.02 22.79
C GLU A 229 -2.67 32.69 22.91
N PHE A 230 -3.02 32.25 24.12
CA PHE A 230 -3.82 31.04 24.34
C PHE A 230 -5.26 31.19 23.81
N GLU A 231 -5.85 32.39 23.93
CA GLU A 231 -7.16 32.71 23.39
C GLU A 231 -7.15 32.83 21.85
N GLU A 232 -6.16 33.52 21.27
CA GLU A 232 -6.00 33.68 19.81
C GLU A 232 -5.64 32.38 19.09
N ALA A 233 -4.75 31.55 19.67
CA ALA A 233 -4.35 30.26 19.10
C ALA A 233 -5.47 29.23 19.09
N GLY A 234 -6.61 29.52 19.73
CA GLY A 234 -7.77 28.67 19.68
C GLY A 234 -7.63 27.36 20.46
N GLN A 235 -6.79 27.33 21.50
CA GLN A 235 -6.54 26.12 22.30
C GLN A 235 -7.53 25.93 23.48
N GLY A 236 -8.27 26.98 23.84
CA GLY A 236 -9.32 26.91 24.86
C GLY A 236 -10.08 28.23 25.01
N TRP A 237 -10.98 28.29 25.99
CA TRP A 237 -11.72 29.48 26.39
C TRP A 237 -11.86 29.52 27.91
N PHE A 238 -11.99 30.72 28.49
CA PHE A 238 -12.17 30.90 29.93
C PHE A 238 -13.58 31.35 30.27
N TRP A 239 -14.01 31.03 31.48
CA TRP A 239 -15.33 31.40 31.98
C TRP A 239 -15.30 31.65 33.50
N GLU A 240 -16.19 32.51 33.96
CA GLU A 240 -16.46 32.80 35.36
C GLU A 240 -17.95 32.91 35.61
N THR A 241 -18.39 32.49 36.79
CA THR A 241 -19.76 32.64 37.26
C THR A 241 -19.83 33.38 38.59
N ASP A 242 -21.01 33.91 38.90
CA ASP A 242 -21.35 34.41 40.22
C ASP A 242 -21.79 33.29 41.19
N ARG A 243 -22.17 33.70 42.41
CA ARG A 243 -22.66 32.80 43.48
C ARG A 243 -23.93 32.02 43.09
N GLN A 244 -24.69 32.51 42.11
CA GLN A 244 -25.94 31.93 41.62
C GLN A 244 -25.70 31.02 40.40
N GLY A 245 -24.46 30.90 39.93
CA GLY A 245 -24.11 30.13 38.74
C GLY A 245 -24.42 30.84 37.42
N LYS A 246 -24.62 32.16 37.45
CA LYS A 246 -24.78 32.99 36.25
C LYS A 246 -23.42 33.42 35.72
N ILE A 247 -23.27 33.45 34.41
CA ILE A 247 -22.01 33.78 33.75
C ILE A 247 -21.69 35.27 33.93
N THR A 248 -20.55 35.58 34.53
CA THR A 248 -20.05 36.95 34.73
C THR A 248 -18.93 37.31 33.77
N TYR A 249 -18.17 36.32 33.29
CA TYR A 249 -17.11 36.50 32.31
C TYR A 249 -17.05 35.27 31.41
N VAL A 250 -16.85 35.50 30.12
CA VAL A 250 -16.51 34.47 29.13
C VAL A 250 -15.61 35.09 28.07
N THR A 251 -14.65 34.31 27.57
CA THR A 251 -13.85 34.71 26.40
C THR A 251 -14.77 34.83 25.16
N GLY A 252 -14.55 35.83 24.31
CA GLY A 252 -15.38 36.10 23.13
C GLY A 252 -15.55 34.93 22.15
N ARG A 253 -14.59 34.00 22.13
CA ARG A 253 -14.64 32.79 21.30
C ARG A 253 -15.83 31.89 21.59
N ILE A 254 -16.30 31.81 22.85
CA ILE A 254 -17.46 30.99 23.18
C ILE A 254 -18.71 31.49 22.45
N ALA A 255 -18.81 32.81 22.28
CA ALA A 255 -19.92 33.47 21.60
C ALA A 255 -19.90 33.13 20.11
N SER A 256 -18.72 33.21 19.48
CA SER A 256 -18.52 32.75 18.09
C SER A 256 -18.83 31.26 17.90
N LEU A 257 -18.44 30.39 18.85
CA LEU A 257 -18.71 28.95 18.78
C LEU A 257 -20.19 28.60 18.95
N LEU A 258 -20.96 29.42 19.69
CA LEU A 258 -22.39 29.27 19.92
C LEU A 258 -23.26 30.02 18.90
N GLY A 259 -22.65 30.81 18.01
CA GLY A 259 -23.35 31.69 17.07
C GLY A 259 -24.16 32.80 17.76
N LYS A 260 -23.75 33.23 18.95
CA LYS A 260 -24.43 34.25 19.77
C LYS A 260 -23.48 35.41 20.06
N ASP A 261 -24.02 36.55 20.47
CA ASP A 261 -23.20 37.66 20.98
C ASP A 261 -22.82 37.41 22.45
N VAL A 262 -21.65 37.91 22.90
CA VAL A 262 -21.20 37.79 24.30
C VAL A 262 -22.22 38.40 25.25
N SER A 263 -22.83 39.52 24.84
CA SER A 263 -23.87 40.21 25.62
C SER A 263 -25.11 39.36 25.87
N GLU A 264 -25.42 38.40 24.99
CA GLU A 264 -26.53 37.48 25.16
C GLU A 264 -26.21 36.32 26.14
N ILE A 265 -24.93 36.02 26.33
CA ILE A 265 -24.45 34.91 27.17
C ILE A 265 -24.25 35.36 28.62
N LEU A 266 -23.79 36.60 28.82
CA LEU A 266 -23.58 37.18 30.15
C LEU A 266 -24.92 37.23 30.93
N GLY A 267 -24.86 36.85 32.21
CA GLY A 267 -26.01 36.82 33.11
C GLY A 267 -26.93 35.60 32.96
N ARG A 268 -26.73 34.72 31.96
CA ARG A 268 -27.46 33.45 31.84
C ARG A 268 -26.86 32.37 32.75
N PRO A 269 -27.64 31.34 33.14
CA PRO A 269 -27.13 30.20 33.88
C PRO A 269 -26.06 29.46 33.06
N PHE A 270 -24.94 29.09 33.68
CA PHE A 270 -23.86 28.35 33.03
C PHE A 270 -24.33 27.03 32.41
N THR A 271 -25.29 26.36 33.03
CA THR A 271 -25.90 25.12 32.52
C THR A 271 -26.65 25.33 31.20
N GLY A 272 -27.08 26.55 30.88
CA GLY A 272 -27.78 26.87 29.63
C GLY A 272 -26.87 26.92 28.39
N LEU A 273 -25.56 26.72 28.56
CA LEU A 273 -24.61 26.55 27.45
C LEU A 273 -24.58 25.11 26.90
N PHE A 274 -25.24 24.17 27.58
CA PHE A 274 -25.19 22.74 27.28
C PHE A 274 -26.59 22.20 26.97
N LEU A 275 -26.69 21.23 26.07
CA LEU A 275 -27.94 20.51 25.82
C LEU A 275 -28.19 19.58 27.01
N LEU A 276 -29.29 19.80 27.73
CA LEU A 276 -29.72 19.02 28.90
C LEU A 276 -30.95 18.22 28.50
N GLU A 277 -30.77 17.15 27.72
CA GLU A 277 -31.89 16.28 27.35
C GLU A 277 -32.16 15.22 28.42
N THR A 278 -33.44 14.87 28.57
CA THR A 278 -33.98 14.11 29.71
C THR A 278 -33.63 12.60 29.67
N GLN A 279 -32.83 12.13 28.72
CA GLN A 279 -32.45 10.71 28.62
C GLN A 279 -30.98 10.52 28.17
N GLY A 280 -30.10 10.18 29.13
CA GLY A 280 -29.08 9.15 28.85
C GLY A 280 -27.59 9.44 29.10
N GLN A 281 -27.12 10.66 29.39
CA GLN A 281 -25.66 10.88 29.58
C GLN A 281 -25.23 11.06 31.05
N GLU A 282 -24.31 10.21 31.50
CA GLU A 282 -23.73 10.15 32.86
C GLU A 282 -22.88 11.39 33.22
N SER A 283 -22.34 12.06 32.19
CA SER A 283 -21.46 13.23 32.32
C SER A 283 -22.21 14.50 32.75
N GLU A 284 -23.49 14.63 32.44
CA GLU A 284 -24.30 15.83 32.73
C GLU A 284 -24.75 15.90 34.20
N ARG A 285 -25.16 14.75 34.76
CA ARG A 285 -25.48 14.62 36.20
C ARG A 285 -24.26 14.97 37.05
N THR A 286 -23.08 14.61 36.56
CA THR A 286 -21.79 14.92 37.19
C THR A 286 -21.53 16.43 37.22
N LEU A 287 -21.83 17.17 36.14
CA LEU A 287 -21.68 18.64 36.14
C LEU A 287 -22.59 19.32 37.17
N ILE A 288 -23.88 18.99 37.16
CA ILE A 288 -24.85 19.58 38.09
C ILE A 288 -24.50 19.21 39.54
N PHE A 289 -24.02 17.99 39.76
CA PHE A 289 -23.51 17.57 41.06
C PHE A 289 -22.32 18.42 41.52
N HIS A 290 -21.33 18.66 40.67
CA HIS A 290 -20.17 19.49 41.04
C HIS A 290 -20.55 20.95 41.31
N LEU A 291 -21.45 21.51 40.51
CA LEU A 291 -21.95 22.88 40.71
C LEU A 291 -22.75 23.02 42.01
N SER A 292 -23.59 22.03 42.37
CA SER A 292 -24.39 22.06 43.60
C SER A 292 -23.56 21.77 44.86
N THR A 293 -22.60 20.86 44.78
CA THR A 293 -21.67 20.53 45.88
C THR A 293 -20.51 21.51 46.02
N ARG A 294 -20.39 22.48 45.11
CA ARG A 294 -19.30 23.47 45.08
C ARG A 294 -17.91 22.83 45.03
N SER A 295 -17.79 21.70 44.33
CA SER A 295 -16.54 20.95 44.19
C SER A 295 -15.86 21.25 42.86
N SER A 296 -14.54 21.09 42.82
CA SER A 296 -13.77 21.22 41.58
C SER A 296 -14.02 20.02 40.65
N PHE A 297 -14.01 20.28 39.35
CA PHE A 297 -14.13 19.26 38.31
C PHE A 297 -13.11 19.53 37.20
N GLN A 298 -12.66 18.47 36.54
CA GLN A 298 -11.65 18.53 35.49
C GLN A 298 -12.08 17.67 34.31
N ASP A 299 -11.82 18.18 33.12
CA ASP A 299 -11.99 17.54 31.82
C ASP A 299 -13.35 16.88 31.57
N LEU A 300 -14.40 17.44 32.17
CA LEU A 300 -15.74 16.88 32.06
C LEU A 300 -16.28 17.10 30.66
N GLN A 301 -16.64 16.01 29.98
CA GLN A 301 -17.11 16.07 28.60
C GLN A 301 -18.60 16.35 28.56
N VAL A 302 -18.99 17.38 27.81
CA VAL A 302 -20.37 17.88 27.73
C VAL A 302 -20.71 18.31 26.30
N LEU A 303 -21.99 18.18 25.94
CA LEU A 303 -22.49 18.57 24.63
C LEU A 303 -22.96 20.04 24.63
N ALA A 304 -22.46 20.84 23.69
CA ALA A 304 -22.79 22.27 23.60
C ALA A 304 -24.18 22.50 23.00
N ALA A 305 -24.94 23.44 23.58
CA ALA A 305 -26.26 23.85 23.09
C ALA A 305 -26.19 24.73 21.84
N THR A 306 -25.85 24.11 20.72
CA THR A 306 -25.69 24.76 19.40
C THR A 306 -26.80 24.37 18.44
N THR A 307 -27.17 25.27 17.54
CA THR A 307 -28.16 25.01 16.48
C THR A 307 -27.44 24.69 15.17
N GLY A 308 -27.44 23.42 14.76
CA GLY A 308 -27.01 23.00 13.41
C GLY A 308 -25.84 22.00 13.35
N GLU A 309 -24.96 21.95 14.35
CA GLU A 309 -23.81 21.03 14.37
C GLU A 309 -23.56 20.50 15.79
N GLU A 310 -23.42 19.18 15.95
CA GLU A 310 -23.09 18.58 17.25
C GLU A 310 -21.64 18.93 17.65
N ARG A 311 -21.48 19.59 18.80
CA ARG A 311 -20.18 20.01 19.34
C ARG A 311 -19.93 19.48 20.75
N TRP A 312 -18.76 18.89 20.93
CA TRP A 312 -18.32 18.29 22.19
C TRP A 312 -17.27 19.16 22.85
N TRP A 313 -17.49 19.55 24.11
CA TRP A 313 -16.54 20.34 24.88
C TRP A 313 -16.04 19.57 26.10
N SER A 314 -14.80 19.85 26.48
CA SER A 314 -14.23 19.46 27.77
C SER A 314 -14.21 20.69 28.67
N ILE A 315 -14.80 20.61 29.86
CA ILE A 315 -14.87 21.74 30.81
C ILE A 315 -14.22 21.39 32.15
N SER A 316 -13.47 22.35 32.67
CA SER A 316 -12.79 22.30 33.96
C SER A 316 -13.17 23.53 34.77
N GLY A 317 -13.42 23.37 36.06
CA GLY A 317 -13.87 24.45 36.93
C GLY A 317 -13.50 24.26 38.39
N ARG A 318 -13.21 25.37 39.09
CA ARG A 318 -12.95 25.39 40.53
C ARG A 318 -13.77 26.48 41.23
N PRO A 319 -14.23 26.24 42.46
CA PRO A 319 -14.90 27.27 43.26
C PRO A 319 -13.91 28.38 43.63
N VAL A 320 -14.37 29.63 43.55
CA VAL A 320 -13.63 30.81 44.02
C VAL A 320 -14.20 31.21 45.37
N LEU A 321 -13.32 31.38 46.36
CA LEU A 321 -13.69 31.80 47.71
C LEU A 321 -13.11 33.19 47.98
N ASP A 322 -13.83 34.00 48.76
CA ASP A 322 -13.29 35.27 49.25
C ASP A 322 -12.30 35.07 50.43
N LYS A 323 -11.73 36.17 50.92
CA LYS A 323 -10.82 36.18 52.09
C LYS A 323 -11.44 35.69 53.40
N TYR A 324 -12.77 35.53 53.46
CA TYR A 324 -13.52 35.03 54.59
C TYR A 324 -14.10 33.62 54.31
N ASN A 325 -13.60 32.93 53.28
CA ASN A 325 -14.00 31.60 52.88
C ASN A 325 -15.46 31.47 52.38
N ASN A 326 -16.08 32.57 51.96
CA ASN A 326 -17.41 32.53 51.36
C ASN A 326 -17.31 32.24 49.86
N PHE A 327 -18.15 31.34 49.37
CA PHE A 327 -18.23 30.99 47.94
C PHE A 327 -18.64 32.18 47.08
N MET A 328 -17.85 32.56 46.08
CA MET A 328 -18.10 33.71 45.20
C MET A 328 -18.58 33.32 43.80
N GLY A 329 -18.46 32.05 43.42
CA GLY A 329 -18.78 31.52 42.10
C GLY A 329 -17.74 30.50 41.64
N PHE A 330 -17.73 30.17 40.35
CA PHE A 330 -16.73 29.28 39.76
C PHE A 330 -15.88 30.04 38.74
N ARG A 331 -14.63 29.59 38.59
CA ARG A 331 -13.77 29.99 37.47
C ARG A 331 -13.19 28.75 36.81
N GLY A 332 -13.15 28.75 35.50
CA GLY A 332 -12.75 27.57 34.75
C GLY A 332 -12.28 27.87 33.33
N SER A 333 -11.97 26.79 32.63
CA SER A 333 -11.63 26.78 31.22
C SER A 333 -12.42 25.69 30.50
N GLY A 334 -12.54 25.83 29.19
CA GLY A 334 -13.05 24.78 28.33
C GLY A 334 -12.26 24.67 27.03
N THR A 335 -12.31 23.49 26.42
CA THR A 335 -11.66 23.19 25.14
C THR A 335 -12.64 22.46 24.23
N ASP A 336 -12.61 22.77 22.94
CA ASP A 336 -13.43 22.09 21.93
C ASP A 336 -12.79 20.75 21.53
N LEU A 337 -13.50 19.65 21.75
CA LEU A 337 -13.07 18.29 21.40
C LEU A 337 -13.66 17.81 20.06
N THR A 338 -14.45 18.62 19.36
CA THR A 338 -15.20 18.21 18.17
C THR A 338 -14.26 17.74 17.06
N GLU A 339 -13.22 18.52 16.73
CA GLU A 339 -12.26 18.16 15.68
C GLU A 339 -11.38 16.96 16.08
N SER A 340 -10.95 16.90 17.35
CA SER A 340 -10.19 15.76 17.87
C SER A 340 -11.00 14.46 17.83
N ARG A 341 -12.29 14.51 18.16
CA ARG A 341 -13.20 13.35 18.08
C ARG A 341 -13.47 12.96 16.63
N ARG A 342 -13.71 13.92 15.73
CA ARG A 342 -13.87 13.65 14.29
C ARG A 342 -12.62 13.02 13.70
N SER A 343 -11.44 13.54 14.03
CA SER A 343 -10.15 12.98 13.62
C SER A 343 -9.95 11.58 14.19
N GLN A 344 -10.24 11.33 15.47
CA GLN A 344 -10.17 9.99 16.06
C GLN A 344 -11.17 9.00 15.44
N GLN A 345 -12.40 9.43 15.16
CA GLN A 345 -13.38 8.61 14.45
C GLN A 345 -12.90 8.30 13.04
N HIS A 346 -12.37 9.28 12.32
CA HIS A 346 -11.83 9.11 10.97
C HIS A 346 -10.60 8.18 10.96
N VAL A 347 -9.68 8.32 11.92
CA VAL A 347 -8.52 7.42 12.11
C VAL A 347 -8.98 6.01 12.44
N THR A 348 -9.99 5.85 13.29
CA THR A 348 -10.56 4.54 13.64
C THR A 348 -11.24 3.90 12.43
N GLN A 349 -11.89 4.70 11.58
CA GLN A 349 -12.53 4.26 10.35
C GLN A 349 -11.49 3.83 9.30
N LEU A 350 -10.42 4.62 9.10
CA LEU A 350 -9.30 4.27 8.20
C LEU A 350 -8.53 3.04 8.66
N ALA A 351 -8.43 2.81 9.98
CA ALA A 351 -7.76 1.64 10.53
C ALA A 351 -8.55 0.33 10.32
N ARG A 352 -9.87 0.40 10.09
CA ARG A 352 -10.77 -0.76 10.11
C ARG A 352 -11.52 -1.02 8.80
N TYR A 353 -11.60 -0.03 7.91
CA TYR A 353 -12.34 -0.14 6.66
C TYR A 353 -11.48 0.23 5.45
N ASP A 354 -11.76 -0.39 4.31
CA ASP A 354 -11.16 -0.06 3.02
C ASP A 354 -11.72 1.28 2.50
N ALA A 355 -10.85 2.23 2.17
CA ALA A 355 -11.27 3.57 1.80
C ALA A 355 -12.09 3.62 0.49
N LEU A 356 -11.85 2.66 -0.43
CA LEU A 356 -12.52 2.61 -1.72
C LEU A 356 -13.92 2.00 -1.61
N THR A 357 -14.02 0.82 -0.99
CA THR A 357 -15.23 -0.01 -0.97
C THR A 357 -16.06 0.14 0.31
N GLN A 358 -15.52 0.77 1.36
CA GLN A 358 -16.12 0.89 2.69
C GLN A 358 -16.38 -0.47 3.39
N LEU A 359 -15.86 -1.57 2.84
CA LEU A 359 -15.87 -2.88 3.49
C LEU A 359 -14.84 -2.96 4.61
N ALA A 360 -14.93 -3.99 5.46
CA ALA A 360 -13.88 -4.27 6.44
C ALA A 360 -12.53 -4.48 5.73
N ASN A 361 -11.46 -3.89 6.25
CA ASN A 361 -10.12 -4.16 5.72
C ASN A 361 -9.55 -5.46 6.32
N ARG A 362 -8.37 -5.88 5.83
CA ARG A 362 -7.66 -7.07 6.33
C ARG A 362 -7.53 -7.10 7.86
N PHE A 363 -7.10 -5.99 8.47
CA PHE A 363 -6.95 -5.89 9.92
C PHE A 363 -8.26 -6.17 10.67
N GLN A 364 -9.36 -5.58 10.21
CA GLN A 364 -10.66 -5.76 10.85
C GLN A 364 -11.20 -7.19 10.68
N MET A 365 -10.96 -7.81 9.52
CA MET A 365 -11.35 -9.20 9.27
C MET A 365 -10.55 -10.18 10.14
N ASP A 366 -9.24 -9.99 10.26
CA ASP A 366 -8.37 -10.81 11.12
C ASP A 366 -8.79 -10.70 12.60
N GLU A 367 -9.10 -9.48 13.08
CA GLU A 367 -9.60 -9.26 14.45
C GLU A 367 -10.92 -10.01 14.69
N TRP A 368 -11.79 -10.09 13.68
CA TRP A 368 -13.07 -10.80 13.77
C TRP A 368 -12.89 -12.31 13.76
N LEU A 369 -12.05 -12.82 12.87
CA LEU A 369 -11.72 -14.25 12.83
C LEU A 369 -11.08 -14.69 14.15
N GLY A 370 -10.11 -13.91 14.65
CA GLY A 370 -9.48 -14.14 15.95
C GLY A 370 -10.51 -14.21 17.09
N LYS A 371 -11.44 -13.24 17.17
CA LYS A 371 -12.51 -13.25 18.18
C LYS A 371 -13.39 -14.51 18.14
N ILE A 372 -13.67 -15.05 16.96
CA ILE A 372 -14.44 -16.29 16.81
C ILE A 372 -13.62 -17.48 17.35
N LEU A 373 -12.35 -17.59 16.92
CA LEU A 373 -11.47 -18.71 17.25
C LEU A 373 -11.04 -18.73 18.73
N GLU A 374 -10.90 -17.56 19.35
CA GLU A 374 -10.54 -17.40 20.76
C GLU A 374 -11.73 -17.60 21.73
N SER A 375 -12.94 -17.84 21.21
CA SER A 375 -14.12 -18.01 22.05
C SER A 375 -13.93 -19.11 23.11
N PRO A 376 -14.29 -18.91 24.40
CA PRO A 376 -14.12 -19.92 25.44
C PRO A 376 -14.92 -21.21 25.19
N GLN A 377 -16.04 -21.12 24.48
CA GLN A 377 -16.89 -22.26 24.16
C GLN A 377 -16.52 -22.85 22.79
N VAL A 378 -16.14 -24.13 22.76
CA VAL A 378 -15.68 -24.82 21.53
C VAL A 378 -16.73 -24.76 20.41
N ASP A 379 -18.02 -24.91 20.74
CA ASP A 379 -19.10 -24.87 19.74
C ASP A 379 -19.24 -23.51 19.04
N SER A 380 -18.82 -22.42 19.70
CA SER A 380 -18.82 -21.07 19.11
C SER A 380 -17.52 -20.71 18.37
N ARG A 381 -16.56 -21.63 18.30
CA ARG A 381 -15.36 -21.47 17.44
C ARG A 381 -15.61 -21.86 15.98
N THR A 382 -16.78 -22.43 15.69
CA THR A 382 -17.15 -22.87 14.35
C THR A 382 -17.38 -21.68 13.42
N CYS A 383 -16.76 -21.72 12.24
CA CYS A 383 -16.93 -20.71 11.19
C CYS A 383 -16.53 -21.26 9.83
N ALA A 384 -16.91 -20.54 8.77
CA ALA A 384 -16.43 -20.77 7.41
C ALA A 384 -15.78 -19.48 6.86
N VAL A 385 -14.62 -19.63 6.24
CA VAL A 385 -13.86 -18.55 5.59
C VAL A 385 -13.89 -18.77 4.09
N PHE A 386 -14.29 -17.74 3.36
CA PHE A 386 -14.28 -17.69 1.92
C PHE A 386 -13.22 -16.66 1.51
N LEU A 387 -12.29 -17.05 0.66
CA LEU A 387 -11.42 -16.13 -0.06
C LEU A 387 -11.89 -16.04 -1.51
N LEU A 388 -11.93 -14.84 -2.04
CA LEU A 388 -12.45 -14.55 -3.37
C LEU A 388 -11.44 -13.71 -4.13
N ASP A 389 -11.32 -13.99 -5.42
CA ASP A 389 -10.49 -13.23 -6.34
C ASP A 389 -11.26 -12.98 -7.64
N LEU A 390 -11.11 -11.78 -8.18
CA LEU A 390 -11.83 -11.36 -9.37
C LEU A 390 -11.09 -11.80 -10.64
N ASP A 391 -11.71 -12.71 -11.37
CA ASP A 391 -11.15 -13.19 -12.63
C ASP A 391 -11.14 -12.05 -13.67
N HIS A 392 -10.01 -11.87 -14.33
CA HIS A 392 -9.79 -10.85 -15.38
C HIS A 392 -9.89 -9.38 -14.91
N PHE A 393 -9.86 -9.08 -13.62
CA PHE A 393 -9.89 -7.69 -13.13
C PHE A 393 -8.73 -6.83 -13.64
N LYS A 394 -7.52 -7.42 -13.73
CA LYS A 394 -6.35 -6.73 -14.29
C LYS A 394 -6.59 -6.25 -15.73
N GLN A 395 -7.27 -7.06 -16.56
CA GLN A 395 -7.59 -6.69 -17.93
C GLN A 395 -8.51 -5.46 -18.01
N VAL A 396 -9.43 -5.29 -17.06
CA VAL A 396 -10.27 -4.10 -16.96
C VAL A 396 -9.42 -2.86 -16.66
N ASN A 397 -8.49 -2.95 -15.70
CA ASN A 397 -7.57 -1.85 -15.39
C ASN A 397 -6.68 -1.50 -16.59
N ASP A 398 -6.14 -2.51 -17.27
CA ASP A 398 -5.23 -2.31 -18.40
C ASP A 398 -5.96 -1.71 -19.62
N THR A 399 -7.24 -2.06 -19.82
CA THR A 399 -8.03 -1.61 -20.98
C THR A 399 -8.74 -0.26 -20.74
N MET A 400 -9.30 -0.05 -19.54
CA MET A 400 -10.17 1.09 -19.24
C MET A 400 -9.56 2.08 -18.22
N GLY A 401 -8.41 1.74 -17.65
CA GLY A 401 -7.71 2.53 -16.64
C GLY A 401 -8.21 2.27 -15.21
N HIS A 402 -7.37 2.66 -14.24
CA HIS A 402 -7.66 2.51 -12.81
C HIS A 402 -8.99 3.12 -12.33
N PRO A 403 -9.45 4.29 -12.82
CA PRO A 403 -10.74 4.85 -12.37
C PRO A 403 -11.94 3.93 -12.66
N ALA A 404 -11.92 3.23 -13.79
CA ALA A 404 -12.96 2.26 -14.16
C ALA A 404 -12.90 1.01 -13.27
N GLY A 405 -11.69 0.52 -12.97
CA GLY A 405 -11.49 -0.56 -12.00
C GLY A 405 -11.96 -0.19 -10.60
N ASP A 406 -11.71 1.04 -10.16
CA ASP A 406 -12.20 1.55 -8.87
C ASP A 406 -13.73 1.60 -8.81
N ALA A 407 -14.38 2.05 -9.88
CA ALA A 407 -15.84 2.06 -9.99
C ALA A 407 -16.42 0.63 -9.96
N LEU A 408 -15.77 -0.31 -10.64
CA LEU A 408 -16.13 -1.72 -10.64
C LEU A 408 -16.05 -2.32 -9.23
N LEU A 409 -14.96 -2.06 -8.50
CA LEU A 409 -14.77 -2.55 -7.13
C LEU A 409 -15.84 -2.03 -6.15
N ARG A 410 -16.28 -0.77 -6.29
CA ARG A 410 -17.38 -0.22 -5.48
C ARG A 410 -18.69 -0.96 -5.73
N GLN A 411 -19.10 -1.11 -7.00
CA GLN A 411 -20.33 -1.84 -7.35
C GLN A 411 -20.25 -3.32 -6.93
N LEU A 412 -19.06 -3.93 -7.06
CA LEU A 412 -18.82 -5.30 -6.65
C LEU A 412 -18.98 -5.49 -5.14
N ALA A 413 -18.42 -4.57 -4.35
CA ALA A 413 -18.56 -4.59 -2.89
C ALA A 413 -20.03 -4.57 -2.45
N GLU A 414 -20.84 -3.69 -3.04
CA GLU A 414 -22.29 -3.62 -2.76
C GLU A 414 -23.02 -4.93 -3.13
N ARG A 415 -22.67 -5.51 -4.28
CA ARG A 415 -23.27 -6.76 -4.76
C ARG A 415 -22.86 -7.96 -3.89
N LEU A 416 -21.62 -8.00 -3.45
CA LEU A 416 -21.12 -9.05 -2.55
C LEU A 416 -21.79 -8.94 -1.17
N SER A 417 -21.83 -7.74 -0.59
CA SER A 417 -22.50 -7.49 0.69
C SER A 417 -23.99 -7.83 0.66
N SER A 418 -24.71 -7.48 -0.41
CA SER A 418 -26.13 -7.84 -0.55
C SER A 418 -26.35 -9.34 -0.74
N THR A 419 -25.42 -10.04 -1.39
CA THR A 419 -25.51 -11.51 -1.60
C THR A 419 -25.31 -12.29 -0.30
N VAL A 420 -24.33 -11.87 0.51
CA VAL A 420 -24.02 -12.47 1.82
C VAL A 420 -25.07 -12.09 2.86
N GLY A 421 -25.48 -10.83 2.90
CA GLY A 421 -26.46 -10.30 3.85
C GLY A 421 -26.00 -10.44 5.31
N GLU A 422 -26.94 -10.65 6.22
CA GLU A 422 -26.65 -10.76 7.67
C GLU A 422 -26.00 -12.09 8.08
N ARG A 423 -25.83 -13.03 7.13
CA ARG A 423 -25.25 -14.36 7.41
C ARG A 423 -23.77 -14.31 7.78
N GLY A 424 -23.08 -13.23 7.40
CA GLY A 424 -21.66 -13.11 7.63
C GLY A 424 -21.12 -11.73 7.31
N ARG A 425 -19.82 -11.66 7.19
CA ARG A 425 -19.08 -10.40 7.12
C ARG A 425 -18.19 -10.41 5.91
N VAL A 426 -18.17 -9.27 5.22
CA VAL A 426 -17.45 -9.09 3.97
C VAL A 426 -16.35 -8.08 4.19
N GLY A 427 -15.14 -8.42 3.75
CA GLY A 427 -13.98 -7.54 3.75
C GLY A 427 -13.25 -7.56 2.42
N ARG A 428 -12.47 -6.50 2.18
CA ARG A 428 -11.53 -6.41 1.06
C ARG A 428 -10.11 -6.47 1.62
N LEU A 429 -9.33 -7.45 1.16
CA LEU A 429 -7.98 -7.68 1.67
C LEU A 429 -6.91 -6.83 0.98
N GLY A 430 -7.22 -6.37 -0.25
CA GLY A 430 -6.37 -5.55 -1.09
C GLY A 430 -6.56 -5.90 -2.57
N GLY A 431 -6.31 -4.98 -3.50
CA GLY A 431 -6.42 -5.27 -4.94
C GLY A 431 -7.82 -5.77 -5.33
N ASP A 432 -7.87 -6.95 -5.93
CA ASP A 432 -9.03 -7.74 -6.32
C ASP A 432 -9.41 -8.86 -5.32
N GLU A 433 -8.79 -8.90 -4.15
CA GLU A 433 -9.04 -9.93 -3.13
C GLU A 433 -10.13 -9.51 -2.14
N PHE A 434 -11.13 -10.38 -1.97
CA PHE A 434 -12.20 -10.22 -1.00
C PHE A 434 -12.27 -11.44 -0.07
N GLN A 435 -12.85 -11.23 1.11
CA GLN A 435 -13.03 -12.27 2.10
C GLN A 435 -14.45 -12.24 2.66
N VAL A 436 -15.03 -13.42 2.87
CA VAL A 436 -16.29 -13.57 3.61
C VAL A 436 -16.09 -14.51 4.79
N ILE A 437 -16.51 -14.09 5.99
CA ILE A 437 -16.51 -14.92 7.20
C ILE A 437 -17.95 -15.17 7.63
N LEU A 438 -18.33 -16.43 7.75
CA LEU A 438 -19.61 -16.86 8.31
C LEU A 438 -19.39 -17.45 9.70
N HIS A 439 -20.08 -16.93 10.70
CA HIS A 439 -20.00 -17.46 12.06
C HIS A 439 -21.00 -18.61 12.28
N GLY A 440 -20.62 -19.59 13.08
CA GLY A 440 -21.42 -20.75 13.43
C GLY A 440 -21.25 -21.92 12.46
N ARG A 441 -21.76 -23.09 12.87
CA ARG A 441 -21.65 -24.33 12.12
C ARG A 441 -22.54 -24.29 10.88
N GLN A 442 -21.93 -24.48 9.70
CA GLN A 442 -22.62 -24.51 8.41
C GLN A 442 -22.41 -25.88 7.74
N GLN A 443 -23.41 -26.37 7.02
CA GLN A 443 -23.27 -27.57 6.20
C GLN A 443 -22.57 -27.21 4.87
N ARG A 444 -21.72 -28.11 4.37
CA ARG A 444 -20.95 -27.89 3.13
C ARG A 444 -21.87 -27.58 1.94
N GLU A 445 -23.03 -28.22 1.84
CA GLU A 445 -24.02 -27.97 0.79
C GLU A 445 -24.54 -26.52 0.81
N GLY A 446 -24.80 -25.98 2.00
CA GLY A 446 -25.25 -24.60 2.20
C GLY A 446 -24.17 -23.58 1.82
N LEU A 447 -22.92 -23.86 2.17
CA LEU A 447 -21.76 -23.06 1.78
C LEU A 447 -21.54 -23.08 0.25
N ALA A 448 -21.65 -24.25 -0.38
CA ALA A 448 -21.53 -24.42 -1.83
C ALA A 448 -22.62 -23.65 -2.58
N HIS A 449 -23.84 -23.62 -2.04
CA HIS A 449 -24.93 -22.84 -2.59
C HIS A 449 -24.69 -21.33 -2.46
N LEU A 450 -24.16 -20.86 -1.31
CA LEU A 450 -23.78 -19.46 -1.16
C LEU A 450 -22.64 -19.08 -2.12
N ALA A 451 -21.62 -19.92 -2.25
CA ALA A 451 -20.49 -19.69 -3.16
C ALA A 451 -20.95 -19.54 -4.61
N ARG A 452 -21.81 -20.45 -5.09
CA ARG A 452 -22.42 -20.34 -6.43
C ARG A 452 -23.20 -19.04 -6.60
N ARG A 453 -24.04 -18.67 -5.63
CA ARG A 453 -24.78 -17.40 -5.69
C ARG A 453 -23.86 -16.18 -5.74
N ILE A 454 -22.76 -16.21 -5.00
CA ILE A 454 -21.76 -15.13 -5.06
C ILE A 454 -21.17 -15.06 -6.47
N ILE A 455 -20.68 -16.18 -7.01
CA ILE A 455 -20.09 -16.23 -8.36
C ILE A 455 -21.09 -15.77 -9.42
N GLU A 456 -22.32 -16.29 -9.41
CA GLU A 456 -23.38 -15.93 -10.36
C GLU A 456 -23.73 -14.44 -10.32
N ASN A 457 -23.84 -13.86 -9.11
CA ASN A 457 -24.14 -12.45 -8.94
C ASN A 457 -22.97 -11.56 -9.35
N LEU A 458 -21.74 -11.92 -8.97
CA LEU A 458 -20.54 -11.17 -9.35
C LEU A 458 -20.28 -11.27 -10.86
N SER A 459 -20.68 -12.35 -11.50
CA SER A 459 -20.55 -12.53 -12.95
C SER A 459 -21.60 -11.77 -13.77
N GLN A 460 -22.58 -11.13 -13.13
CA GLN A 460 -23.51 -10.27 -13.86
C GLN A 460 -22.80 -9.01 -14.38
N PRO A 461 -23.12 -8.54 -15.60
CA PRO A 461 -22.48 -7.38 -16.17
C PRO A 461 -22.61 -6.11 -15.31
N TYR A 462 -21.57 -5.30 -15.34
CA TYR A 462 -21.46 -3.99 -14.70
C TYR A 462 -21.55 -2.88 -15.74
N LEU A 463 -22.19 -1.78 -15.39
CA LEU A 463 -22.23 -0.58 -16.21
C LEU A 463 -21.22 0.42 -15.63
N ILE A 464 -20.11 0.62 -16.35
CA ILE A 464 -19.02 1.53 -15.96
C ILE A 464 -18.81 2.52 -17.10
N ASP A 465 -19.05 3.81 -16.84
CA ASP A 465 -18.91 4.89 -17.82
C ASP A 465 -19.61 4.62 -19.18
N GLY A 466 -20.80 3.99 -19.12
CA GLY A 466 -21.60 3.64 -20.30
C GLY A 466 -21.17 2.37 -21.04
N SER A 467 -20.08 1.72 -20.62
CA SER A 467 -19.61 0.44 -21.17
C SER A 467 -20.04 -0.73 -20.28
N ARG A 468 -20.33 -1.88 -20.91
CA ARG A 468 -20.73 -3.11 -20.23
C ARG A 468 -19.49 -3.96 -19.96
N VAL A 469 -19.13 -4.15 -18.69
CA VAL A 469 -17.97 -4.94 -18.26
C VAL A 469 -18.46 -6.23 -17.60
N VAL A 470 -17.87 -7.36 -17.95
CA VAL A 470 -18.13 -8.66 -17.32
C VAL A 470 -16.84 -9.17 -16.73
N ILE A 471 -16.87 -9.57 -15.46
CA ILE A 471 -15.77 -10.20 -14.75
C ILE A 471 -16.26 -11.49 -14.11
N GLY A 472 -15.36 -12.44 -13.87
CA GLY A 472 -15.65 -13.65 -13.11
C GLY A 472 -15.24 -13.50 -11.64
N ALA A 473 -15.54 -14.52 -10.84
CA ALA A 473 -14.98 -14.66 -9.51
C ALA A 473 -14.65 -16.13 -9.23
N SER A 474 -13.47 -16.35 -8.66
CA SER A 474 -13.06 -17.65 -8.13
C SER A 474 -13.15 -17.62 -6.60
N VAL A 475 -13.56 -18.72 -5.97
CA VAL A 475 -13.81 -18.77 -4.52
C VAL A 475 -13.14 -20.00 -3.87
N GLY A 476 -12.33 -19.77 -2.85
CA GLY A 476 -11.80 -20.81 -1.97
C GLY A 476 -12.49 -20.83 -0.61
N ILE A 477 -12.81 -22.01 -0.08
CA ILE A 477 -13.59 -22.16 1.16
C ILE A 477 -12.84 -23.06 2.13
N ALA A 478 -12.63 -22.60 3.37
CA ALA A 478 -12.13 -23.41 4.49
C ALA A 478 -13.07 -23.34 5.70
N LEU A 479 -13.25 -24.45 6.39
CA LEU A 479 -14.11 -24.58 7.56
C LEU A 479 -13.30 -24.76 8.84
N CYS A 480 -13.71 -24.10 9.92
CA CYS A 480 -13.25 -24.38 11.27
C CYS A 480 -14.26 -25.28 11.99
N PRO A 481 -13.82 -26.37 12.66
CA PRO A 481 -12.43 -26.77 12.88
C PRO A 481 -11.84 -27.73 11.83
N ASP A 482 -12.65 -28.21 10.88
CA ASP A 482 -12.32 -29.35 10.00
C ASP A 482 -11.08 -29.11 9.11
N ASP A 483 -10.94 -27.89 8.58
CA ASP A 483 -9.88 -27.49 7.66
C ASP A 483 -8.84 -26.58 8.36
N GLY A 484 -8.90 -26.41 9.68
CA GLY A 484 -7.97 -25.57 10.44
C GLY A 484 -8.54 -25.04 11.75
N ALA A 485 -7.68 -24.91 12.77
CA ALA A 485 -8.06 -24.41 14.10
C ALA A 485 -7.48 -23.03 14.45
N THR A 486 -6.60 -22.49 13.60
CA THR A 486 -5.99 -21.17 13.77
C THR A 486 -6.34 -20.26 12.59
N SER A 487 -6.24 -18.94 12.78
CA SER A 487 -6.49 -17.96 11.71
C SER A 487 -5.57 -18.22 10.52
N ASP A 488 -4.28 -18.40 10.78
CA ASP A 488 -3.28 -18.62 9.73
C ASP A 488 -3.56 -19.91 8.94
N ASP A 489 -3.97 -20.99 9.61
CA ASP A 489 -4.32 -22.25 8.93
C ASP A 489 -5.54 -22.07 8.03
N LEU A 490 -6.61 -21.42 8.52
CA LEU A 490 -7.84 -21.21 7.75
C LEU A 490 -7.62 -20.31 6.54
N ILE A 491 -6.87 -19.22 6.70
CA ILE A 491 -6.54 -18.31 5.59
C ILE A 491 -5.70 -19.03 4.55
N ARG A 492 -4.63 -19.71 4.97
CA ARG A 492 -3.75 -20.47 4.07
C ARG A 492 -4.53 -21.57 3.33
N ASN A 493 -5.39 -22.29 4.02
CA ASN A 493 -6.14 -23.40 3.44
C ASN A 493 -7.27 -22.91 2.50
N ALA A 494 -7.94 -21.80 2.85
CA ALA A 494 -8.87 -21.14 1.93
C ALA A 494 -8.17 -20.61 0.68
N ASP A 495 -6.92 -20.14 0.80
CA ASP A 495 -6.13 -19.63 -0.34
C ASP A 495 -5.72 -20.77 -1.28
N LEU A 496 -5.30 -21.91 -0.74
CA LEU A 496 -5.05 -23.13 -1.53
C LEU A 496 -6.31 -23.60 -2.27
N ALA A 497 -7.47 -23.54 -1.62
CA ALA A 497 -8.75 -23.83 -2.26
C ALA A 497 -9.09 -22.82 -3.36
N LEU A 498 -8.82 -21.54 -3.14
CA LEU A 498 -9.04 -20.47 -4.13
C LEU A 498 -8.13 -20.68 -5.35
N TYR A 499 -6.88 -21.02 -5.11
CA TYR A 499 -5.93 -21.36 -6.17
C TYR A 499 -6.39 -22.58 -6.97
N ALA A 500 -6.88 -23.64 -6.31
CA ALA A 500 -7.45 -24.80 -6.98
C ALA A 500 -8.68 -24.45 -7.82
N ALA A 501 -9.51 -23.51 -7.35
CA ALA A 501 -10.65 -23.00 -8.13
C ALA A 501 -10.17 -22.29 -9.42
N LYS A 502 -9.13 -21.46 -9.34
CA LYS A 502 -8.53 -20.80 -10.52
C LYS A 502 -7.95 -21.82 -11.50
N GLY A 503 -7.15 -22.76 -11.01
CA GLY A 503 -6.46 -23.76 -11.82
C GLY A 503 -7.38 -24.77 -12.53
N ARG A 504 -8.64 -24.90 -12.11
CA ARG A 504 -9.66 -25.76 -12.75
C ARG A 504 -10.58 -25.01 -13.70
N GLY A 505 -10.19 -23.82 -14.17
CA GLY A 505 -10.92 -23.07 -15.21
C GLY A 505 -11.68 -21.84 -14.72
N ARG A 506 -11.34 -21.31 -13.52
CA ARG A 506 -11.92 -20.07 -12.95
C ARG A 506 -13.46 -20.11 -12.82
N GLY A 507 -14.08 -19.02 -12.35
CA GLY A 507 -15.54 -18.89 -12.26
C GLY A 507 -16.23 -19.97 -11.42
N ARG A 508 -15.54 -20.53 -10.43
CA ARG A 508 -16.00 -21.66 -9.61
C ARG A 508 -15.55 -21.54 -8.17
N HIS A 509 -16.12 -22.38 -7.33
CA HIS A 509 -15.69 -22.51 -5.94
C HIS A 509 -15.01 -23.86 -5.69
N HIS A 510 -14.12 -23.90 -4.71
CA HIS A 510 -13.51 -25.13 -4.24
C HIS A 510 -13.43 -25.11 -2.71
N PHE A 511 -13.66 -26.26 -2.08
CA PHE A 511 -13.40 -26.44 -0.65
C PHE A 511 -11.96 -26.84 -0.44
N TYR A 512 -11.38 -26.50 0.69
CA TYR A 512 -10.10 -27.06 1.06
C TYR A 512 -10.20 -28.59 1.17
N ASP A 513 -9.16 -29.26 0.69
CA ASP A 513 -8.94 -30.70 0.78
C ASP A 513 -7.43 -30.91 0.99
N ASP A 514 -7.04 -31.90 1.78
CA ASP A 514 -5.63 -32.12 2.13
C ASP A 514 -4.73 -32.39 0.92
N ASN A 515 -5.30 -32.90 -0.18
CA ASN A 515 -4.56 -33.13 -1.44
C ASN A 515 -4.16 -31.81 -2.14
N LEU A 516 -4.79 -30.68 -1.81
CA LEU A 516 -4.45 -29.38 -2.44
C LEU A 516 -3.07 -28.87 -2.04
N HIS A 517 -2.59 -29.22 -0.84
CA HIS A 517 -1.27 -28.81 -0.39
C HIS A 517 -0.16 -29.51 -1.20
N SER A 518 -0.35 -30.79 -1.52
CA SER A 518 0.56 -31.52 -2.42
C SER A 518 0.47 -30.99 -3.85
N ASP A 519 -0.73 -30.73 -4.37
CA ASP A 519 -0.93 -30.25 -5.74
C ASP A 519 -0.26 -28.89 -5.98
N ALA A 520 -0.40 -27.96 -5.03
CA ALA A 520 0.23 -26.64 -5.13
C ALA A 520 1.77 -26.73 -5.13
N LYS A 521 2.33 -27.60 -4.27
CA LYS A 521 3.78 -27.82 -4.19
C LYS A 521 4.32 -28.52 -5.44
N GLU A 522 3.60 -29.52 -5.94
CA GLU A 522 3.93 -30.23 -7.19
C GLU A 522 3.93 -29.24 -8.36
N ARG A 523 2.96 -28.32 -8.42
CA ARG A 523 2.86 -27.32 -9.48
C ARG A 523 3.96 -26.27 -9.43
N GLN A 524 4.35 -25.81 -8.24
CA GLN A 524 5.50 -24.90 -8.07
C GLN A 524 6.81 -25.58 -8.49
N GLN A 525 6.98 -26.86 -8.12
CA GLN A 525 8.12 -27.65 -8.57
C GLN A 525 8.11 -27.79 -10.09
N LEU A 526 6.95 -28.08 -10.69
CA LEU A 526 6.77 -28.20 -12.13
C LEU A 526 7.11 -26.90 -12.89
N GLU A 527 6.76 -25.74 -12.35
CA GLU A 527 7.18 -24.44 -12.91
C GLU A 527 8.70 -24.31 -12.95
N GLN A 528 9.36 -24.63 -11.83
CA GLN A 528 10.82 -24.55 -11.73
C GLN A 528 11.49 -25.52 -12.70
N ASP A 529 11.02 -26.76 -12.73
CA ASP A 529 11.52 -27.80 -13.64
C ASP A 529 11.31 -27.40 -15.10
N LEU A 530 10.20 -26.72 -15.44
CA LEU A 530 9.92 -26.26 -16.80
C LEU A 530 10.87 -25.13 -17.23
N ARG A 531 11.21 -24.20 -16.33
CA ARG A 531 12.25 -23.18 -16.59
C ARG A 531 13.59 -23.85 -16.90
N ASP A 532 13.96 -24.84 -16.10
CA ASP A 532 15.20 -25.58 -16.28
C ASP A 532 15.18 -26.38 -17.58
N ALA A 533 14.04 -26.96 -17.95
CA ALA A 533 13.86 -27.69 -19.21
C ALA A 533 14.03 -26.80 -20.46
N ILE A 534 13.52 -25.56 -20.42
CA ILE A 534 13.71 -24.57 -21.49
C ILE A 534 15.20 -24.23 -21.62
N ALA A 535 15.90 -24.02 -20.49
CA ALA A 535 17.32 -23.66 -20.49
C ALA A 535 18.24 -24.80 -20.92
N THR A 536 17.89 -26.05 -20.56
CA THR A 536 18.70 -27.24 -20.82
C THR A 536 18.36 -27.96 -22.13
N GLY A 537 17.24 -27.60 -22.78
CA GLY A 537 16.79 -28.21 -24.03
C GLY A 537 16.13 -29.58 -23.86
N ALA A 538 15.42 -29.81 -22.74
CA ALA A 538 14.72 -31.07 -22.44
C ALA A 538 13.31 -31.18 -23.09
N LEU A 539 12.91 -30.16 -23.85
CA LEU A 539 11.69 -30.13 -24.64
C LEU A 539 11.97 -30.66 -26.06
N GLU A 540 11.03 -31.43 -26.59
CA GLU A 540 11.11 -32.03 -27.93
C GLU A 540 9.79 -31.81 -28.69
N LEU A 541 9.85 -31.80 -30.02
CA LEU A 541 8.65 -31.82 -30.87
C LEU A 541 8.46 -33.21 -31.44
N HIS A 542 7.23 -33.71 -31.35
CA HIS A 542 6.78 -34.86 -32.10
C HIS A 542 5.83 -34.40 -33.20
N TYR A 543 5.70 -35.18 -34.27
CA TYR A 543 4.92 -34.84 -35.44
C TYR A 543 3.88 -35.90 -35.71
N GLN A 544 2.60 -35.52 -35.74
CA GLN A 544 1.52 -36.44 -36.08
C GLN A 544 0.97 -36.12 -37.48
N PRO A 545 0.85 -37.09 -38.39
CA PRO A 545 0.41 -36.83 -39.76
C PRO A 545 -1.08 -36.49 -39.84
N GLN A 546 -1.39 -35.56 -40.74
CA GLN A 546 -2.74 -35.20 -41.20
C GLN A 546 -2.91 -35.69 -42.65
N VAL A 547 -3.88 -36.58 -42.85
CA VAL A 547 -4.08 -37.30 -44.10
C VAL A 547 -5.32 -36.80 -44.81
N ARG A 548 -5.20 -36.48 -46.10
CA ARG A 548 -6.33 -36.10 -46.94
C ARG A 548 -7.22 -37.31 -47.20
N THR A 549 -8.52 -37.18 -46.90
CA THR A 549 -9.48 -38.29 -46.94
C THR A 549 -9.73 -38.85 -48.33
N THR A 550 -9.67 -38.01 -49.36
CA THR A 550 -9.97 -38.40 -50.75
C THR A 550 -8.82 -39.13 -51.45
N THR A 551 -7.57 -38.89 -51.04
CA THR A 551 -6.38 -39.43 -51.71
C THR A 551 -5.53 -40.33 -50.82
N GLU A 552 -5.83 -40.41 -49.52
CA GLU A 552 -5.03 -41.13 -48.52
C GLU A 552 -3.54 -40.70 -48.55
N ARG A 553 -3.31 -39.40 -48.75
CA ARG A 553 -1.96 -38.82 -48.77
C ARG A 553 -1.75 -37.93 -47.56
N ILE A 554 -0.57 -38.03 -46.96
CA ILE A 554 -0.09 -37.11 -45.94
C ILE A 554 0.11 -35.74 -46.59
N THR A 555 -0.52 -34.72 -46.01
CA THR A 555 -0.47 -33.33 -46.50
C THR A 555 0.18 -32.38 -45.51
N SER A 556 0.04 -32.67 -44.22
CA SER A 556 0.64 -31.89 -43.13
C SER A 556 0.98 -32.78 -41.95
N PHE A 557 1.78 -32.26 -41.03
CA PHE A 557 1.93 -32.81 -39.70
C PHE A 557 1.59 -31.75 -38.65
N GLU A 558 0.97 -32.16 -37.55
CA GLU A 558 0.86 -31.32 -36.37
C GLU A 558 2.10 -31.50 -35.47
N ALA A 559 2.73 -30.38 -35.11
CA ALA A 559 3.84 -30.34 -34.18
C ALA A 559 3.32 -30.31 -32.73
N LEU A 560 3.56 -31.42 -32.03
CA LEU A 560 3.09 -31.68 -30.69
C LEU A 560 4.27 -31.63 -29.70
N LEU A 561 4.19 -30.72 -28.74
CA LEU A 561 5.21 -30.57 -27.72
C LEU A 561 5.30 -31.83 -26.85
N ARG A 562 6.52 -32.25 -26.50
CA ARG A 562 6.80 -33.32 -25.56
C ARG A 562 7.86 -32.85 -24.58
N TRP A 563 7.71 -33.26 -23.33
CA TRP A 563 8.70 -32.97 -22.31
C TRP A 563 9.21 -34.27 -21.71
N ASN A 564 10.50 -34.53 -21.90
CA ASN A 564 11.18 -35.65 -21.28
C ASN A 564 11.76 -35.20 -19.93
N HIS A 565 10.98 -35.37 -18.87
CA HIS A 565 11.36 -34.94 -17.52
C HIS A 565 12.41 -35.88 -16.92
N PRO A 566 13.51 -35.37 -16.34
CA PRO A 566 14.60 -36.21 -15.80
C PRO A 566 14.16 -37.25 -14.76
N GLN A 567 13.15 -36.92 -13.95
CA GLN A 567 12.65 -37.78 -12.88
C GLN A 567 11.34 -38.51 -13.22
N HIS A 568 10.51 -37.93 -14.10
CA HIS A 568 9.15 -38.41 -14.36
C HIS A 568 8.99 -39.02 -15.76
N GLY A 569 10.04 -39.01 -16.58
CA GLY A 569 9.98 -39.45 -17.98
C GLY A 569 9.09 -38.55 -18.82
N TYR A 570 8.42 -39.11 -19.82
CA TYR A 570 7.54 -38.33 -20.71
C TYR A 570 6.34 -37.76 -19.96
N MET A 571 6.28 -36.43 -19.93
CA MET A 571 5.16 -35.69 -19.35
C MET A 571 4.18 -35.25 -20.43
N SER A 572 2.89 -35.41 -20.13
CA SER A 572 1.81 -34.98 -21.02
C SER A 572 1.72 -33.45 -21.09
N PRO A 573 1.56 -32.85 -22.30
CA PRO A 573 1.30 -31.42 -22.46
C PRO A 573 0.15 -30.89 -21.60
N ALA A 574 -0.91 -31.69 -21.42
CA ALA A 574 -2.05 -31.33 -20.58
C ALA A 574 -1.69 -31.03 -19.12
N LYS A 575 -0.53 -31.53 -18.63
CA LYS A 575 -0.05 -31.25 -17.27
C LYS A 575 0.76 -29.95 -17.17
N PHE A 576 1.63 -29.66 -18.14
CA PHE A 576 2.61 -28.58 -18.00
C PHE A 576 2.32 -27.34 -18.87
N VAL A 577 1.55 -27.46 -19.96
CA VAL A 577 1.17 -26.31 -20.79
C VAL A 577 0.33 -25.29 -19.99
N PRO A 578 -0.68 -25.69 -19.17
CA PRO A 578 -1.40 -24.73 -18.34
C PRO A 578 -0.49 -23.97 -17.37
N VAL A 579 0.51 -24.64 -16.80
CA VAL A 579 1.51 -24.02 -15.93
C VAL A 579 2.37 -23.03 -16.72
N ALA A 580 2.75 -23.39 -17.95
CA ALA A 580 3.51 -22.51 -18.83
C ALA A 580 2.75 -21.23 -19.20
N GLU A 581 1.44 -21.33 -19.41
CA GLU A 581 0.56 -20.19 -19.70
C GLU A 581 0.43 -19.27 -18.49
N GLU A 582 0.09 -19.82 -17.32
CA GLU A 582 -0.07 -19.07 -16.07
C GLU A 582 1.21 -18.32 -15.65
N THR A 583 2.37 -18.92 -15.93
CA THR A 583 3.68 -18.36 -15.56
C THR A 583 4.32 -17.51 -16.66
N GLY A 584 3.67 -17.41 -17.83
CA GLY A 584 4.17 -16.66 -18.99
C GLY A 584 5.34 -17.33 -19.74
N LEU A 585 5.72 -18.56 -19.37
CA LEU A 585 6.75 -19.35 -20.06
C LEU A 585 6.33 -19.82 -21.45
N VAL A 586 5.03 -19.87 -21.74
CA VAL A 586 4.48 -20.30 -23.03
C VAL A 586 5.02 -19.51 -24.22
N ALA A 587 5.34 -18.23 -24.05
CA ALA A 587 5.91 -17.41 -25.11
C ALA A 587 7.31 -17.90 -25.55
N GLN A 588 8.16 -18.27 -24.60
CA GLN A 588 9.51 -18.79 -24.87
C GLN A 588 9.45 -20.18 -25.49
N ILE A 589 8.58 -21.04 -24.97
CA ILE A 589 8.35 -22.40 -25.48
C ILE A 589 7.85 -22.34 -26.92
N GLY A 590 6.87 -21.48 -27.19
CA GLY A 590 6.28 -21.39 -28.52
C GLY A 590 7.21 -20.75 -29.56
N GLU A 591 8.05 -19.78 -29.19
CA GLU A 591 9.12 -19.29 -30.08
C GLU A 591 10.10 -20.43 -30.44
N TRP A 592 10.54 -21.19 -29.45
CA TRP A 592 11.39 -22.35 -29.67
C TRP A 592 10.71 -23.42 -30.55
N ALA A 593 9.43 -23.67 -30.33
CA ALA A 593 8.65 -24.65 -31.10
C ALA A 593 8.51 -24.20 -32.56
N LEU A 594 8.17 -22.95 -32.82
CA LEU A 594 8.07 -22.39 -34.18
C LEU A 594 9.40 -22.51 -34.94
N ARG A 595 10.51 -22.12 -34.30
CA ARG A 595 11.83 -22.21 -34.92
C ARG A 595 12.24 -23.65 -35.21
N THR A 596 11.95 -24.58 -34.29
CA THR A 596 12.28 -25.99 -34.44
C THR A 596 11.42 -26.64 -35.53
N ALA A 597 10.11 -26.42 -35.52
CA ALA A 597 9.20 -26.89 -36.55
C ALA A 597 9.58 -26.39 -37.95
N CYS A 598 9.91 -25.09 -38.09
CA CYS A 598 10.35 -24.54 -39.39
C CYS A 598 11.67 -25.19 -39.87
N ARG A 599 12.62 -25.43 -38.97
CA ARG A 599 13.90 -26.09 -39.29
C ARG A 599 13.71 -27.54 -39.72
N ASP A 600 12.81 -28.26 -39.08
CA ASP A 600 12.52 -29.65 -39.42
C ASP A 600 11.76 -29.71 -40.76
N LEU A 601 10.77 -28.83 -40.96
CA LEU A 601 10.00 -28.68 -42.20
C LEU A 601 10.87 -28.34 -43.41
N ALA A 602 11.98 -27.61 -43.23
CA ALA A 602 12.94 -27.31 -44.31
C ALA A 602 13.58 -28.57 -44.92
N GLN A 603 13.63 -29.68 -44.18
CA GLN A 603 14.19 -30.96 -44.63
C GLN A 603 13.13 -31.86 -45.28
N TRP A 604 11.86 -31.47 -45.25
CA TRP A 604 10.74 -32.27 -45.71
C TRP A 604 10.33 -31.89 -47.14
N PRO A 605 9.65 -32.79 -47.89
CA PRO A 605 9.17 -32.51 -49.24
C PRO A 605 8.33 -31.22 -49.33
N GLU A 606 8.46 -30.47 -50.43
CA GLU A 606 7.85 -29.15 -50.59
C GLU A 606 6.31 -29.11 -50.48
N GLU A 607 5.66 -30.26 -50.71
CA GLU A 607 4.21 -30.47 -50.63
C GLU A 607 3.70 -30.59 -49.19
N VAL A 608 4.58 -30.88 -48.23
CA VAL A 608 4.21 -31.11 -46.83
C VAL A 608 4.24 -29.81 -46.06
N CYS A 609 3.21 -29.58 -45.24
CA CYS A 609 3.11 -28.47 -44.30
C CYS A 609 3.33 -28.94 -42.85
N VAL A 610 3.62 -28.01 -41.93
CA VAL A 610 3.59 -28.27 -40.48
C VAL A 610 2.68 -27.28 -39.80
N ALA A 611 1.79 -27.80 -38.96
CA ALA A 611 0.93 -27.03 -38.10
C ALA A 611 1.54 -26.89 -36.70
N VAL A 612 1.52 -25.68 -36.13
CA VAL A 612 2.07 -25.39 -34.80
C VAL A 612 1.00 -24.67 -33.97
N ASN A 613 0.73 -25.21 -32.79
CA ASN A 613 -0.19 -24.64 -31.81
C ASN A 613 0.30 -23.29 -31.26
N VAL A 614 -0.58 -22.31 -31.21
CA VAL A 614 -0.33 -20.96 -30.68
C VAL A 614 -1.33 -20.66 -29.57
N SER A 615 -0.83 -20.42 -28.35
CA SER A 615 -1.71 -20.09 -27.21
C SER A 615 -2.33 -18.69 -27.35
N PRO A 616 -3.46 -18.43 -26.67
CA PRO A 616 -4.07 -17.09 -26.67
C PRO A 616 -3.14 -15.99 -26.16
N LEU A 617 -2.30 -16.31 -25.17
CA LEU A 617 -1.30 -15.38 -24.63
C LEU A 617 -0.21 -15.05 -25.66
N GLN A 618 0.20 -16.01 -26.47
CA GLN A 618 1.12 -15.76 -27.57
C GLN A 618 0.47 -14.95 -28.69
N PHE A 619 -0.80 -15.25 -29.02
CA PHE A 619 -1.53 -14.50 -30.04
C PHE A 619 -1.74 -13.04 -29.64
N ALA A 620 -1.96 -12.77 -28.35
CA ALA A 620 -2.06 -11.41 -27.83
C ALA A 620 -0.71 -10.65 -27.82
N ASN A 621 0.42 -11.33 -28.00
CA ASN A 621 1.74 -10.70 -28.00
C ASN A 621 2.02 -9.97 -29.33
N PRO A 622 2.19 -8.63 -29.34
CA PRO A 622 2.47 -7.87 -30.55
C PRO A 622 3.75 -8.29 -31.30
N ALA A 623 4.67 -8.99 -30.64
CA ALA A 623 5.92 -9.46 -31.23
C ALA A 623 5.76 -10.75 -32.06
N LEU A 624 4.63 -11.46 -31.98
CA LEU A 624 4.44 -12.76 -32.63
C LEU A 624 4.71 -12.74 -34.16
N PRO A 625 4.22 -11.75 -34.95
CA PRO A 625 4.50 -11.70 -36.39
C PRO A 625 5.99 -11.62 -36.71
N ALA A 626 6.78 -10.90 -35.89
CA ALA A 626 8.23 -10.81 -36.06
C ALA A 626 8.91 -12.16 -35.75
N VAL A 627 8.47 -12.86 -34.71
CA VAL A 627 8.97 -14.21 -34.37
C VAL A 627 8.70 -15.20 -35.50
N VAL A 628 7.47 -15.22 -36.03
CA VAL A 628 7.07 -16.08 -37.16
C VAL A 628 7.90 -15.76 -38.40
N THR A 629 8.03 -14.48 -38.74
CA THR A 629 8.84 -14.02 -39.89
C THR A 629 10.29 -14.48 -39.75
N HIS A 630 10.87 -14.34 -38.56
CA HIS A 630 12.25 -14.75 -38.31
C HIS A 630 12.43 -16.27 -38.40
N ALA A 631 11.50 -17.07 -37.88
CA ALA A 631 11.54 -18.53 -37.96
C ALA A 631 11.50 -19.03 -39.42
N ILE A 632 10.58 -18.49 -40.22
CA ILE A 632 10.44 -18.80 -41.65
C ILE A 632 11.71 -18.40 -42.41
N ALA A 633 12.17 -17.16 -42.23
CA ALA A 633 13.34 -16.64 -42.93
C ALA A 633 14.62 -17.40 -42.58
N SER A 634 14.78 -17.81 -41.32
CA SER A 634 15.95 -18.57 -40.86
C SER A 634 15.97 -20.01 -41.40
N ALA A 635 14.79 -20.62 -41.60
CA ALA A 635 14.66 -21.97 -42.14
C ALA A 635 14.64 -21.99 -43.69
N GLY A 636 14.35 -20.88 -44.35
CA GLY A 636 14.28 -20.78 -45.81
C GLY A 636 13.08 -21.50 -46.42
N ILE A 637 11.97 -21.62 -45.69
CA ILE A 637 10.74 -22.27 -46.16
C ILE A 637 9.76 -21.27 -46.78
N ARG A 638 8.87 -21.74 -47.65
CA ARG A 638 7.72 -20.94 -48.11
C ARG A 638 6.75 -20.70 -46.94
N PRO A 639 6.25 -19.46 -46.72
CA PRO A 639 5.33 -19.16 -45.62
C PRO A 639 4.09 -20.05 -45.59
N GLU A 640 3.53 -20.39 -46.76
CA GLU A 640 2.30 -21.20 -46.84
C GLU A 640 2.46 -22.63 -46.28
N ARG A 641 3.70 -23.10 -46.09
CA ARG A 641 3.98 -24.43 -45.51
C ARG A 641 3.88 -24.44 -43.99
N LEU A 642 3.84 -23.27 -43.34
CA LEU A 642 3.62 -23.14 -41.91
C LEU A 642 2.14 -22.81 -41.67
N GLU A 643 1.48 -23.64 -40.88
CA GLU A 643 0.11 -23.42 -40.40
C GLU A 643 0.14 -23.11 -38.90
N LEU A 644 -0.58 -22.07 -38.48
CA LEU A 644 -0.71 -21.71 -37.07
C LEU A 644 -2.09 -22.13 -36.57
N GLU A 645 -2.12 -23.02 -35.59
CA GLU A 645 -3.33 -23.51 -34.95
C GLU A 645 -3.68 -22.63 -33.76
N ILE A 646 -4.89 -22.08 -33.75
CA ILE A 646 -5.35 -21.10 -32.77
C ILE A 646 -6.70 -21.56 -32.25
N THR A 647 -6.85 -21.60 -30.92
CA THR A 647 -8.12 -22.01 -30.29
C THR A 647 -9.17 -20.90 -30.36
N GLU A 648 -10.44 -21.30 -30.24
CA GLU A 648 -11.60 -20.40 -30.23
C GLU A 648 -11.53 -19.32 -29.11
N SER A 649 -10.82 -19.60 -28.03
CA SER A 649 -10.70 -18.72 -26.86
C SER A 649 -10.07 -17.35 -27.16
N VAL A 650 -9.32 -17.22 -28.25
CA VAL A 650 -8.77 -15.94 -28.72
C VAL A 650 -9.85 -14.90 -29.02
N PHE A 651 -11.08 -15.34 -29.36
CA PHE A 651 -12.20 -14.45 -29.67
C PHE A 651 -12.96 -13.95 -28.44
N LEU A 652 -12.69 -14.47 -27.24
CA LEU A 652 -13.34 -14.00 -26.01
C LEU A 652 -12.92 -12.56 -25.62
N VAL A 653 -11.76 -12.13 -26.10
CA VAL A 653 -11.24 -10.77 -25.91
C VAL A 653 -11.51 -9.97 -27.19
N GLU A 654 -12.71 -9.37 -27.28
CA GLU A 654 -13.09 -8.52 -28.41
C GLU A 654 -12.34 -7.17 -28.34
N ASP A 655 -11.18 -7.10 -28.99
CA ASP A 655 -10.44 -5.85 -29.23
C ASP A 655 -10.04 -5.71 -30.71
N ARG A 656 -9.90 -4.47 -31.19
CA ARG A 656 -9.37 -4.14 -32.53
C ARG A 656 -7.97 -4.70 -32.76
N SER A 657 -7.22 -5.03 -31.71
CA SER A 657 -5.90 -5.65 -31.78
C SER A 657 -5.91 -7.06 -32.39
N THR A 658 -6.98 -7.85 -32.18
CA THR A 658 -7.09 -9.23 -32.69
C THR A 658 -7.16 -9.26 -34.22
N GLU A 659 -7.95 -8.36 -34.83
CA GLU A 659 -8.05 -8.26 -36.30
C GLU A 659 -6.73 -7.78 -36.93
N ALA A 660 -6.05 -6.84 -36.29
CA ALA A 660 -4.73 -6.38 -36.72
C ALA A 660 -3.69 -7.52 -36.69
N MET A 661 -3.72 -8.38 -35.66
CA MET A 661 -2.84 -9.54 -35.56
C MET A 661 -3.10 -10.55 -36.68
N PHE A 662 -4.38 -10.89 -36.94
CA PHE A 662 -4.74 -11.77 -38.05
C PHE A 662 -4.24 -11.23 -39.40
N ASN A 663 -4.45 -9.95 -39.66
CA ASN A 663 -3.98 -9.30 -40.89
C ASN A 663 -2.45 -9.32 -40.99
N ALA A 664 -1.74 -9.10 -39.88
CA ALA A 664 -0.28 -9.15 -39.85
C ALA A 664 0.24 -10.56 -40.16
N LEU A 665 -0.36 -11.60 -39.57
CA LEU A 665 0.02 -12.99 -39.85
C LEU A 665 -0.31 -13.40 -41.29
N LYS A 666 -1.49 -13.07 -41.82
CA LYS A 666 -1.83 -13.34 -43.22
C LYS A 666 -0.94 -12.58 -44.21
N ALA A 667 -0.49 -11.37 -43.87
CA ALA A 667 0.47 -10.63 -44.70
C ALA A 667 1.85 -11.31 -44.80
N ILE A 668 2.24 -12.14 -43.82
CA ILE A 668 3.44 -12.99 -43.91
C ILE A 668 3.22 -14.14 -44.91
N GLY A 669 1.97 -14.58 -45.10
CA GLY A 669 1.59 -15.67 -45.99
C GLY A 669 1.46 -17.03 -45.30
N VAL A 670 1.44 -17.09 -43.97
CA VAL A 670 1.16 -18.34 -43.23
C VAL A 670 -0.31 -18.74 -43.34
N ARG A 671 -0.57 -20.04 -43.18
CA ARG A 671 -1.94 -20.57 -43.04
C ARG A 671 -2.41 -20.46 -41.59
N LEU A 672 -3.70 -20.25 -41.40
CA LEU A 672 -4.32 -20.18 -40.07
C LEU A 672 -5.38 -21.27 -39.95
N ALA A 673 -5.32 -22.04 -38.88
CA ALA A 673 -6.30 -23.06 -38.55
C ALA A 673 -6.99 -22.74 -37.22
N LEU A 674 -8.31 -22.93 -37.18
CA LEU A 674 -9.11 -22.83 -35.96
C LEU A 674 -9.14 -24.20 -35.28
N ASP A 675 -8.60 -24.27 -34.07
CA ASP A 675 -8.45 -25.50 -33.29
C ASP A 675 -9.56 -25.66 -32.23
N ASP A 676 -9.81 -26.90 -31.80
CA ASP A 676 -10.81 -27.29 -30.78
C ASP A 676 -12.26 -26.79 -31.05
N PHE A 677 -12.67 -26.66 -32.31
CA PHE A 677 -13.93 -26.00 -32.66
C PHE A 677 -15.17 -26.76 -32.17
N GLY A 678 -16.05 -26.06 -31.44
CA GLY A 678 -17.36 -26.56 -30.98
C GLY A 678 -17.44 -26.90 -29.49
N THR A 679 -16.33 -26.84 -28.75
CA THR A 679 -16.30 -27.09 -27.29
C THR A 679 -16.50 -25.81 -26.44
N GLY A 680 -16.48 -24.63 -27.07
CA GLY A 680 -16.56 -23.31 -26.44
C GLY A 680 -17.81 -22.46 -26.75
N TYR A 681 -17.73 -21.15 -26.45
CA TYR A 681 -18.80 -20.18 -26.71
C TYR A 681 -18.82 -19.74 -28.18
N SER A 682 -19.38 -20.57 -29.06
CA SER A 682 -19.34 -20.28 -30.49
C SER A 682 -20.31 -19.17 -30.92
N SER A 683 -19.76 -17.98 -31.17
CA SER A 683 -20.45 -16.90 -31.88
C SER A 683 -20.05 -16.94 -33.34
N LEU A 684 -20.89 -17.52 -34.20
CA LEU A 684 -20.71 -17.57 -35.67
C LEU A 684 -20.34 -16.21 -36.29
N GLY A 685 -20.61 -15.10 -35.60
CA GLY A 685 -20.26 -13.74 -36.02
C GLY A 685 -18.76 -13.45 -36.18
N TYR A 686 -17.85 -14.12 -35.47
CA TYR A 686 -16.40 -13.89 -35.64
C TYR A 686 -15.79 -14.75 -36.76
N LEU A 687 -16.31 -15.95 -36.99
CA LEU A 687 -15.89 -16.82 -38.10
C LEU A 687 -16.03 -16.14 -39.46
N LYS A 688 -17.01 -15.24 -39.61
CA LYS A 688 -17.19 -14.45 -40.83
C LYS A 688 -16.04 -13.46 -41.09
N ARG A 689 -15.33 -13.01 -40.04
CA ARG A 689 -14.31 -11.96 -40.12
C ARG A 689 -12.89 -12.49 -40.02
N ALA A 690 -12.69 -13.63 -39.34
CA ALA A 690 -11.38 -14.22 -39.17
C ALA A 690 -10.91 -14.96 -40.44
N PRO A 691 -9.69 -14.72 -40.93
CA PRO A 691 -9.20 -15.28 -42.21
C PRO A 691 -8.60 -16.68 -42.04
N PHE A 692 -9.36 -17.62 -41.47
CA PHE A 692 -8.94 -19.02 -41.31
C PHE A 692 -9.00 -19.78 -42.64
N ASP A 693 -8.05 -20.70 -42.83
CA ASP A 693 -7.95 -21.58 -43.99
C ASP A 693 -8.49 -22.99 -43.67
N LYS A 694 -8.58 -23.34 -42.38
CA LYS A 694 -8.93 -24.69 -41.91
C LYS A 694 -9.66 -24.64 -40.55
N ILE A 695 -10.58 -25.56 -40.33
CA ILE A 695 -11.25 -25.82 -39.04
C ILE A 695 -10.91 -27.24 -38.59
N LYS A 696 -10.42 -27.40 -37.36
CA LYS A 696 -10.20 -28.70 -36.72
C LYS A 696 -11.39 -29.02 -35.82
N ILE A 697 -11.96 -30.21 -36.02
CA ILE A 697 -13.12 -30.73 -35.29
C ILE A 697 -12.57 -31.53 -34.12
N ASP A 698 -12.88 -31.08 -32.91
CA ASP A 698 -12.38 -31.69 -31.67
C ASP A 698 -12.75 -33.19 -31.57
N GLN A 699 -11.82 -33.96 -30.99
CA GLN A 699 -11.96 -35.41 -30.81
C GLN A 699 -13.19 -35.81 -29.98
N SER A 700 -13.72 -34.94 -29.11
CA SER A 700 -14.91 -35.27 -28.31
C SER A 700 -16.18 -35.45 -29.15
N PHE A 701 -16.23 -34.83 -30.33
CA PHE A 701 -17.31 -35.07 -31.30
C PHE A 701 -17.05 -36.34 -32.11
N VAL A 702 -15.82 -36.62 -32.50
CA VAL A 702 -15.48 -37.82 -33.28
C VAL A 702 -15.67 -39.09 -32.46
N ARG A 703 -15.16 -39.10 -31.22
CA ARG A 703 -15.28 -40.24 -30.33
C ARG A 703 -16.74 -40.51 -30.00
N GLY A 704 -17.18 -41.74 -30.26
CA GLY A 704 -18.55 -42.17 -30.01
C GLY A 704 -19.58 -41.63 -31.01
N ALA A 705 -19.15 -41.04 -32.14
CA ALA A 705 -20.05 -40.62 -33.21
C ALA A 705 -20.72 -41.79 -33.93
N THR A 706 -20.11 -42.98 -33.90
CA THR A 706 -20.63 -44.20 -34.51
C THR A 706 -21.57 -45.01 -33.61
N ILE A 707 -21.78 -44.54 -32.36
CA ILE A 707 -22.70 -45.17 -31.41
C ILE A 707 -24.15 -44.85 -31.80
N GLU A 708 -25.01 -45.86 -31.81
CA GLU A 708 -26.44 -45.71 -32.14
C GLU A 708 -27.12 -44.70 -31.19
N GLY A 709 -27.82 -43.72 -31.77
CA GLY A 709 -28.46 -42.63 -31.02
C GLY A 709 -27.58 -41.41 -30.71
N SER A 710 -26.29 -41.45 -31.05
CA SER A 710 -25.37 -40.31 -30.88
C SER A 710 -25.77 -39.15 -31.79
N ARG A 711 -25.71 -37.93 -31.24
CA ARG A 711 -25.94 -36.68 -32.00
C ARG A 711 -24.66 -36.16 -32.65
N ASN A 712 -23.51 -36.70 -32.30
CA ASN A 712 -22.22 -36.14 -32.71
C ASN A 712 -22.02 -36.15 -34.23
N GLY A 713 -22.50 -37.19 -34.93
CA GLY A 713 -22.44 -37.23 -36.39
C GLY A 713 -23.15 -36.05 -37.06
N ALA A 714 -24.30 -35.61 -36.51
CA ALA A 714 -25.02 -34.43 -37.03
C ALA A 714 -24.28 -33.12 -36.75
N ILE A 715 -23.55 -33.03 -35.62
CA ILE A 715 -22.70 -31.88 -35.30
C ILE A 715 -21.53 -31.80 -36.29
N ILE A 716 -20.83 -32.92 -36.52
CA ILE A 716 -19.74 -33.00 -37.50
C ILE A 716 -20.25 -32.56 -38.88
N ALA A 717 -21.39 -33.09 -39.35
CA ALA A 717 -21.99 -32.72 -40.63
C ALA A 717 -22.29 -31.21 -40.74
N SER A 718 -22.75 -30.59 -39.64
CA SER A 718 -23.03 -29.16 -39.58
C SER A 718 -21.76 -28.32 -39.66
N ILE A 719 -20.69 -28.74 -38.97
CA ILE A 719 -19.38 -28.07 -39.03
C ILE A 719 -18.78 -28.17 -40.43
N VAL A 720 -18.84 -29.34 -41.07
CA VAL A 720 -18.36 -29.52 -42.45
C VAL A 720 -19.12 -28.62 -43.41
N SER A 721 -20.45 -28.59 -43.32
CA SER A 721 -21.29 -27.72 -44.17
C SER A 721 -20.96 -26.23 -43.98
N LEU A 722 -20.66 -25.81 -42.74
CA LEU A 722 -20.25 -24.44 -42.43
C LEU A 722 -18.89 -24.12 -43.04
N ALA A 723 -17.92 -25.01 -42.87
CA ALA A 723 -16.57 -24.84 -43.42
C ALA A 723 -16.60 -24.73 -44.95
N GLU A 724 -17.37 -25.60 -45.63
CA GLU A 724 -17.58 -25.53 -47.07
C GLU A 724 -18.18 -24.19 -47.51
N ALA A 725 -19.19 -23.69 -46.79
CA ALA A 725 -19.82 -22.40 -47.10
C ALA A 725 -18.87 -21.21 -46.93
N LEU A 726 -17.85 -21.34 -46.08
CA LEU A 726 -16.82 -20.33 -45.83
C LEU A 726 -15.54 -20.56 -46.66
N GLY A 727 -15.47 -21.63 -47.45
CA GLY A 727 -14.29 -21.97 -48.25
C GLY A 727 -13.09 -22.47 -47.43
N MET A 728 -13.34 -23.08 -46.27
CA MET A 728 -12.32 -23.59 -45.35
C MET A 728 -12.17 -25.11 -45.48
N GLU A 729 -10.96 -25.62 -45.25
CA GLU A 729 -10.72 -27.06 -45.08
C GLU A 729 -11.18 -27.55 -43.69
N THR A 730 -11.42 -28.85 -43.54
CA THR A 730 -11.78 -29.49 -42.26
C THR A 730 -10.86 -30.63 -41.90
N THR A 731 -10.41 -30.70 -40.65
CA THR A 731 -9.69 -31.85 -40.09
C THR A 731 -10.50 -32.48 -38.97
N ALA A 732 -10.82 -33.77 -39.06
CA ALA A 732 -11.39 -34.51 -37.95
C ALA A 732 -10.28 -35.10 -37.07
N GLU A 733 -10.26 -34.77 -35.79
CA GLU A 733 -9.23 -35.21 -34.85
C GLU A 733 -9.63 -36.44 -34.05
N GLY A 734 -8.63 -37.17 -33.56
CA GLY A 734 -8.84 -38.30 -32.66
C GLY A 734 -9.57 -39.48 -33.30
N VAL A 735 -9.48 -39.65 -34.62
CA VAL A 735 -10.02 -40.83 -35.30
C VAL A 735 -9.16 -42.05 -34.96
N GLU A 736 -9.75 -43.04 -34.32
CA GLU A 736 -9.04 -44.22 -33.83
C GLU A 736 -9.52 -45.52 -34.48
N THR A 737 -10.74 -45.53 -35.04
CA THR A 737 -11.38 -46.73 -35.59
C THR A 737 -11.80 -46.57 -37.04
N LEU A 738 -11.98 -47.69 -37.75
CA LEU A 738 -12.36 -47.67 -39.18
C LEU A 738 -13.81 -47.16 -39.40
N ASP A 739 -14.74 -47.45 -38.49
CA ASP A 739 -16.09 -46.91 -38.56
C ASP A 739 -16.14 -45.39 -38.35
N GLU A 740 -15.32 -44.85 -37.44
CA GLU A 740 -15.14 -43.40 -37.27
C GLU A 740 -14.58 -42.78 -38.56
N LEU A 741 -13.56 -43.42 -39.15
CA LEU A 741 -12.96 -42.99 -40.42
C LEU A 741 -13.99 -43.00 -41.58
N ASP A 742 -14.78 -44.06 -41.70
CA ASP A 742 -15.82 -44.18 -42.71
C ASP A 742 -16.90 -43.11 -42.53
N LEU A 743 -17.29 -42.82 -41.28
CA LEU A 743 -18.25 -41.77 -40.97
C LEU A 743 -17.72 -40.39 -41.35
N VAL A 744 -16.51 -40.01 -40.94
CA VAL A 744 -15.95 -38.68 -41.27
C VAL A 744 -15.73 -38.51 -42.78
N ARG A 745 -15.38 -39.59 -43.50
CA ARG A 745 -15.32 -39.61 -44.97
C ARG A 745 -16.68 -39.38 -45.60
N MET A 746 -17.71 -40.08 -45.13
CA MET A 746 -19.08 -39.94 -45.61
C MET A 746 -19.61 -38.52 -45.40
N LEU A 747 -19.27 -37.90 -44.27
CA LEU A 747 -19.70 -36.55 -43.91
C LEU A 747 -18.93 -35.44 -44.65
N GLY A 748 -17.91 -35.79 -45.45
CA GLY A 748 -17.17 -34.82 -46.28
C GLY A 748 -15.99 -34.15 -45.58
N CYS A 749 -15.49 -34.67 -44.45
CA CYS A 749 -14.29 -34.12 -43.81
C CYS A 749 -13.10 -34.20 -44.78
N SER A 750 -12.36 -33.11 -44.95
CA SER A 750 -11.29 -33.03 -45.95
C SER A 750 -10.00 -33.74 -45.52
N HIS A 751 -9.69 -33.71 -44.23
CA HIS A 751 -8.51 -34.30 -43.62
C HIS A 751 -8.89 -35.07 -42.36
N VAL A 752 -8.06 -36.05 -41.99
CA VAL A 752 -8.19 -36.83 -40.76
C VAL A 752 -6.85 -36.88 -40.06
N GLN A 753 -6.90 -36.76 -38.74
CA GLN A 753 -5.78 -36.95 -37.83
C GLN A 753 -6.19 -37.89 -36.70
N GLY A 754 -5.35 -38.87 -36.40
CA GLY A 754 -5.62 -39.80 -35.31
C GLY A 754 -4.78 -41.06 -35.40
N TYR A 755 -4.94 -41.92 -34.40
CA TYR A 755 -4.16 -43.16 -34.29
C TYR A 755 -4.52 -44.20 -35.34
N ILE A 756 -5.63 -44.02 -36.05
CA ILE A 756 -5.99 -44.86 -37.20
C ILE A 756 -4.92 -44.83 -38.31
N TYR A 757 -4.13 -43.76 -38.39
CA TYR A 757 -2.97 -43.70 -39.29
C TYR A 757 -1.69 -43.90 -38.51
N GLU A 758 -1.31 -42.93 -37.68
CA GLU A 758 -0.05 -42.99 -36.92
C GLU A 758 -0.15 -42.25 -35.58
N LEU A 759 0.62 -42.75 -34.61
CA LEU A 759 0.90 -42.01 -33.38
C LEU A 759 1.90 -40.87 -33.64
N PRO A 760 1.97 -39.85 -32.77
CA PRO A 760 2.96 -38.78 -32.87
C PRO A 760 4.40 -39.30 -32.93
N LEU A 761 5.07 -39.05 -34.05
CA LEU A 761 6.42 -39.54 -34.36
C LEU A 761 7.49 -38.59 -33.86
N SER A 762 8.65 -39.12 -33.46
CA SER A 762 9.84 -38.27 -33.22
C SER A 762 10.31 -37.64 -34.54
N PRO A 763 11.12 -36.56 -34.52
CA PRO A 763 11.58 -35.89 -35.74
C PRO A 763 12.28 -36.84 -36.71
N ALA A 764 13.10 -37.76 -36.19
CA ALA A 764 13.80 -38.77 -37.00
C ALA A 764 12.82 -39.80 -37.60
N ALA A 765 11.81 -40.22 -36.85
CA ALA A 765 10.79 -41.16 -37.33
C ALA A 765 9.89 -40.51 -38.39
N ALA A 766 9.52 -39.24 -38.23
CA ALA A 766 8.76 -38.48 -39.23
C ALA A 766 9.53 -38.35 -40.55
N LEU A 767 10.84 -38.05 -40.49
CA LEU A 767 11.69 -37.99 -41.67
C LEU A 767 11.80 -39.35 -42.37
N ALA A 768 12.02 -40.42 -41.60
CA ALA A 768 12.06 -41.77 -42.14
C ALA A 768 10.73 -42.17 -42.78
N ARG A 769 9.61 -41.75 -42.19
CA ARG A 769 8.26 -42.01 -42.71
C ARG A 769 8.01 -41.30 -44.04
N LEU A 770 8.44 -40.04 -44.17
CA LEU A 770 8.36 -39.28 -45.40
C LEU A 770 9.22 -39.87 -46.52
N ALA A 771 10.35 -40.50 -46.18
CA ALA A 771 11.22 -41.18 -47.14
C ALA A 771 10.57 -42.42 -47.79
N LEU A 772 9.56 -43.02 -47.17
CA LEU A 772 8.77 -44.14 -47.73
C LEU A 772 7.70 -43.67 -48.74
N GLY A 773 7.49 -42.36 -48.86
CA GLY A 773 6.44 -41.75 -49.68
C GLY A 773 5.30 -41.15 -48.84
N LEU A 774 4.39 -40.43 -49.51
CA LEU A 774 3.31 -39.68 -48.85
C LEU A 774 2.00 -40.48 -48.70
N GLU A 775 1.91 -41.70 -49.21
CA GLU A 775 0.71 -42.55 -49.06
C GLU A 775 0.61 -43.04 -47.62
N ALA A 776 -0.58 -42.99 -47.01
CA ALA A 776 -0.87 -43.46 -45.67
C ALA A 776 -1.97 -44.53 -45.68
N ALA A 777 -1.71 -45.68 -45.08
CA ALA A 777 -2.70 -46.73 -44.91
C ALA A 777 -3.35 -46.60 -43.53
N ALA A 778 -4.68 -46.62 -43.49
CA ALA A 778 -5.43 -46.71 -42.25
C ALA A 778 -5.29 -48.12 -41.65
N ASP A 779 -4.82 -48.23 -40.41
CA ASP A 779 -4.70 -49.47 -39.66
C ASP A 779 -5.25 -49.27 -38.25
N GLY A 780 -6.35 -49.99 -37.93
CA GLY A 780 -7.01 -49.86 -36.64
C GLY A 780 -8.22 -50.77 -36.48
N PRO A 781 -8.79 -50.82 -35.27
CA PRO A 781 -9.95 -51.65 -34.98
C PRO A 781 -11.18 -51.19 -35.77
N ARG A 782 -12.06 -52.15 -36.14
CA ARG A 782 -13.26 -51.88 -36.94
C ARG A 782 -14.31 -51.02 -36.25
N SER A 783 -14.39 -51.08 -34.92
CA SER A 783 -15.33 -50.28 -34.13
C SER A 783 -14.73 -49.95 -32.76
N SER A 784 -15.12 -48.80 -32.21
CA SER A 784 -14.77 -48.43 -30.84
C SER A 784 -15.34 -49.47 -29.87
N ARG A 785 -14.48 -50.04 -29.01
CA ARG A 785 -14.87 -51.01 -27.98
C ARG A 785 -14.81 -50.33 -26.63
N ALA A 786 -15.82 -50.55 -25.78
CA ALA A 786 -15.80 -50.06 -24.41
C ALA A 786 -14.48 -50.45 -23.71
N PRO A 787 -13.83 -49.54 -22.96
CA PRO A 787 -12.57 -49.80 -22.29
C PRO A 787 -12.71 -51.04 -21.37
N ARG A 788 -11.77 -51.99 -21.52
CA ARG A 788 -11.78 -53.25 -20.79
C ARG A 788 -10.76 -53.23 -19.68
N GLN A 789 -11.18 -53.61 -18.48
CA GLN A 789 -10.30 -53.88 -17.36
C GLN A 789 -9.90 -55.35 -17.38
N THR A 790 -8.60 -55.62 -17.35
CA THR A 790 -8.09 -56.97 -17.14
C THR A 790 -8.34 -57.33 -15.69
N ILE A 791 -9.26 -58.26 -15.44
CA ILE A 791 -9.57 -58.78 -14.12
C ILE A 791 -9.47 -60.29 -14.18
N LEU A 792 -8.81 -60.91 -13.21
CA LEU A 792 -8.74 -62.36 -13.10
C LEU A 792 -9.64 -62.78 -11.94
N ARG A 793 -10.91 -63.06 -12.25
CA ARG A 793 -11.93 -63.33 -11.24
C ARG A 793 -12.66 -64.63 -11.51
N LYS A 794 -12.63 -65.55 -10.55
CA LYS A 794 -13.49 -66.74 -10.60
C LYS A 794 -14.93 -66.31 -10.32
N VAL A 795 -15.84 -66.76 -11.16
CA VAL A 795 -17.26 -66.39 -11.14
C VAL A 795 -18.11 -67.63 -11.33
N ALA A 796 -19.30 -67.61 -10.73
CA ALA A 796 -20.33 -68.61 -10.97
C ALA A 796 -21.28 -68.10 -12.05
N LEU A 797 -21.49 -68.92 -13.09
CA LEU A 797 -22.50 -68.72 -14.12
C LEU A 797 -23.65 -69.68 -13.87
N GLU A 798 -24.83 -69.16 -13.61
CA GLU A 798 -26.04 -69.98 -13.48
C GLU A 798 -26.81 -69.99 -14.80
N HIS A 799 -27.18 -71.19 -15.27
CA HIS A 799 -28.07 -71.38 -16.42
C HIS A 799 -29.01 -72.55 -16.15
N ALA A 800 -30.32 -72.34 -16.29
CA ALA A 800 -31.35 -73.37 -16.09
C ALA A 800 -31.20 -74.16 -14.77
N GLY A 801 -30.93 -73.47 -13.67
CA GLY A 801 -30.76 -74.05 -12.33
C GLY A 801 -29.44 -74.81 -12.10
N HIS A 802 -28.53 -74.80 -13.07
CA HIS A 802 -27.19 -75.40 -12.96
C HIS A 802 -26.12 -74.32 -12.84
N LEU A 803 -25.12 -74.58 -11.99
CA LEU A 803 -24.07 -73.63 -11.65
C LEU A 803 -22.74 -74.07 -12.27
N TYR A 804 -22.18 -73.22 -13.11
CA TYR A 804 -20.95 -73.46 -13.86
C TYR A 804 -19.84 -72.53 -13.35
N ALA A 805 -18.62 -73.04 -13.22
CA ALA A 805 -17.46 -72.23 -12.85
C ALA A 805 -16.81 -71.62 -14.10
N GLY A 806 -16.62 -70.31 -14.08
CA GLY A 806 -15.87 -69.58 -15.10
C GLY A 806 -14.83 -68.64 -14.48
N THR A 807 -13.88 -68.18 -15.28
CA THR A 807 -12.92 -67.14 -14.90
C THR A 807 -13.05 -65.98 -15.87
N ILE A 808 -13.45 -64.82 -15.37
CA ILE A 808 -13.37 -63.58 -16.13
C ILE A 808 -11.90 -63.24 -16.31
N ARG A 809 -11.52 -62.89 -17.54
CA ARG A 809 -10.18 -62.40 -17.89
C ARG A 809 -10.17 -60.89 -18.13
N ASN A 810 -11.25 -60.40 -18.74
CA ASN A 810 -11.41 -59.00 -19.06
C ASN A 810 -12.89 -58.66 -18.92
N ILE A 811 -13.21 -57.51 -18.37
CA ILE A 811 -14.58 -57.00 -18.19
C ILE A 811 -14.66 -55.56 -18.67
N SER A 812 -15.80 -55.17 -19.22
CA SER A 812 -16.16 -53.82 -19.64
C SER A 812 -17.57 -53.51 -19.15
N GLN A 813 -18.01 -52.27 -19.31
CA GLN A 813 -19.37 -51.85 -18.96
C GLN A 813 -20.46 -52.74 -19.58
N SER A 814 -20.29 -53.16 -20.83
CA SER A 814 -21.31 -53.89 -21.60
C SER A 814 -21.05 -55.39 -21.76
N GLY A 815 -19.96 -55.94 -21.22
CA GLY A 815 -19.68 -57.37 -21.35
C GLY A 815 -18.35 -57.84 -20.78
N ALA A 816 -18.12 -59.15 -20.84
CA ALA A 816 -16.91 -59.80 -20.31
C ALA A 816 -16.41 -60.96 -21.19
N LEU A 817 -15.12 -61.27 -21.04
CA LEU A 817 -14.49 -62.48 -21.55
C LEU A 817 -14.38 -63.51 -20.41
N VAL A 818 -15.06 -64.65 -20.56
CA VAL A 818 -15.08 -65.74 -19.58
C VAL A 818 -14.37 -66.97 -20.15
N GLU A 819 -13.46 -67.55 -19.38
CA GLU A 819 -12.82 -68.83 -19.67
C GLU A 819 -13.38 -69.94 -18.76
N GLY A 820 -13.44 -71.17 -19.26
CA GLY A 820 -13.77 -72.37 -18.45
C GLY A 820 -15.02 -73.12 -18.91
N LEU A 821 -15.80 -72.55 -19.84
CA LEU A 821 -16.94 -73.23 -20.46
C LEU A 821 -16.63 -73.53 -21.93
N TRP A 822 -17.05 -74.71 -22.38
CA TRP A 822 -16.83 -75.22 -23.73
C TRP A 822 -18.16 -75.43 -24.46
N ASN A 823 -18.18 -75.20 -25.77
CA ASN A 823 -19.34 -75.42 -26.65
C ASN A 823 -20.64 -74.74 -26.20
N VAL A 824 -20.56 -73.52 -25.67
CA VAL A 824 -21.76 -72.73 -25.34
C VAL A 824 -22.37 -72.15 -26.63
N PRO A 825 -23.64 -72.44 -26.96
CA PRO A 825 -24.30 -71.84 -28.12
C PRO A 825 -24.40 -70.31 -28.02
N PRO A 826 -24.19 -69.57 -29.12
CA PRO A 826 -24.55 -68.15 -29.17
C PRO A 826 -26.02 -67.95 -28.84
N GLY A 827 -26.34 -66.98 -27.98
CA GLY A 827 -27.69 -66.68 -27.49
C GLY A 827 -28.03 -67.30 -26.13
N THR A 828 -27.18 -68.16 -25.55
CA THR A 828 -27.41 -68.70 -24.20
C THR A 828 -27.33 -67.60 -23.14
N VAL A 829 -28.35 -67.52 -22.29
CA VAL A 829 -28.47 -66.51 -21.21
C VAL A 829 -28.01 -67.10 -19.88
N PHE A 830 -27.13 -66.39 -19.18
CA PHE A 830 -26.57 -66.73 -17.88
C PHE A 830 -26.93 -65.67 -16.85
N ASN A 831 -27.06 -66.08 -15.59
CA ASN A 831 -26.95 -65.17 -14.45
C ASN A 831 -25.52 -65.26 -13.90
N LEU A 832 -24.77 -64.17 -14.02
CA LEU A 832 -23.36 -64.10 -13.66
C LEU A 832 -23.20 -63.46 -12.29
N ASN A 833 -22.72 -64.21 -11.31
CA ASN A 833 -22.41 -63.69 -9.98
C ASN A 833 -21.02 -63.04 -9.99
N LEU A 834 -20.99 -61.71 -10.03
CA LEU A 834 -19.75 -60.92 -10.03
C LEU A 834 -19.27 -60.62 -8.61
N ALA A 835 -20.15 -60.54 -7.61
CA ALA A 835 -19.83 -60.40 -6.19
C ALA A 835 -20.86 -61.14 -5.32
N ASP A 836 -20.60 -61.33 -4.03
CA ASP A 836 -21.48 -62.07 -3.10
C ASP A 836 -22.93 -61.52 -3.05
N SER A 837 -23.13 -60.27 -3.46
CA SER A 837 -24.43 -59.59 -3.50
C SER A 837 -24.78 -58.98 -4.87
N PHE A 838 -24.06 -59.33 -5.95
CA PHE A 838 -24.30 -58.75 -7.29
C PHE A 838 -24.31 -59.80 -8.40
N THR A 839 -25.47 -59.93 -9.04
CA THR A 839 -25.72 -60.83 -10.17
C THR A 839 -26.17 -60.01 -11.37
N VAL A 840 -25.57 -60.25 -12.54
CA VAL A 840 -25.96 -59.61 -13.81
C VAL A 840 -26.38 -60.67 -14.82
N THR A 841 -27.48 -60.44 -15.54
CA THR A 841 -27.86 -61.29 -16.65
C THR A 841 -26.94 -61.03 -17.83
N ALA A 842 -26.41 -62.08 -18.46
CA ALA A 842 -25.47 -61.98 -19.57
C ALA A 842 -25.81 -62.98 -20.68
N THR A 843 -25.64 -62.59 -21.94
CA THR A 843 -25.90 -63.45 -23.10
C THR A 843 -24.59 -63.80 -23.81
N ALA A 844 -24.35 -65.08 -24.07
CA ALA A 844 -23.20 -65.53 -24.85
C ALA A 844 -23.32 -65.06 -26.30
N LYS A 845 -22.32 -64.35 -26.81
CA LYS A 845 -22.24 -63.93 -28.21
C LYS A 845 -21.43 -64.90 -29.05
N TRP A 846 -20.39 -65.49 -28.49
CA TRP A 846 -19.54 -66.48 -29.15
C TRP A 846 -18.84 -67.36 -28.11
N CYS A 847 -18.55 -68.61 -28.48
CA CYS A 847 -17.71 -69.52 -27.70
C CYS A 847 -16.72 -70.22 -28.63
N LYS A 848 -15.42 -70.15 -28.34
CA LYS A 848 -14.35 -70.79 -29.10
C LYS A 848 -13.21 -71.18 -28.16
N GLU A 849 -12.75 -72.44 -28.26
CA GLU A 849 -11.56 -72.94 -27.54
C GLU A 849 -11.60 -72.69 -26.01
N GLY A 850 -12.74 -72.93 -25.38
CA GLY A 850 -12.91 -72.75 -23.92
C GLY A 850 -13.00 -71.30 -23.46
N ARG A 851 -13.07 -70.35 -24.39
CA ARG A 851 -13.33 -68.91 -24.15
C ARG A 851 -14.70 -68.54 -24.67
N MET A 852 -15.39 -67.67 -23.94
CA MET A 852 -16.70 -67.18 -24.29
C MET A 852 -16.76 -65.66 -24.10
N GLY A 853 -17.23 -64.95 -25.11
CA GLY A 853 -17.62 -63.55 -24.99
C GLY A 853 -19.08 -63.46 -24.57
N ILE A 854 -19.34 -62.78 -23.45
CA ILE A 854 -20.68 -62.50 -22.95
C ILE A 854 -20.97 -60.99 -23.00
N GLU A 855 -22.19 -60.65 -23.35
CA GLU A 855 -22.75 -59.28 -23.30
C GLU A 855 -23.68 -59.18 -22.09
N PHE A 856 -23.62 -58.11 -21.33
CA PHE A 856 -24.52 -57.89 -20.20
C PHE A 856 -25.87 -57.37 -20.68
N GLY A 857 -26.96 -57.86 -20.07
CA GLY A 857 -28.32 -57.38 -20.36
C GLY A 857 -28.60 -55.98 -19.82
N GLN A 858 -27.75 -55.51 -18.89
CA GLN A 858 -27.72 -54.14 -18.40
C GLN A 858 -26.26 -53.72 -18.23
N ASP A 859 -25.94 -52.50 -18.66
CA ASP A 859 -24.60 -51.93 -18.51
C ASP A 859 -24.23 -51.77 -17.03
N LEU A 860 -23.01 -52.14 -16.69
CA LEU A 860 -22.46 -51.97 -15.34
C LEU A 860 -22.11 -50.50 -15.07
N GLU A 861 -22.35 -50.03 -13.85
CA GLU A 861 -21.99 -48.66 -13.45
C GLU A 861 -20.48 -48.49 -13.30
N ILE A 862 -19.98 -47.30 -13.59
CA ILE A 862 -18.57 -46.91 -13.46
C ILE A 862 -18.48 -45.81 -12.39
N ASP A 863 -17.55 -45.92 -11.45
CA ASP A 863 -17.32 -44.89 -10.43
C ASP A 863 -16.57 -43.67 -10.99
N ALA A 864 -16.45 -42.63 -10.16
CA ALA A 864 -15.73 -41.40 -10.48
C ALA A 864 -14.24 -41.61 -10.81
N HIS A 865 -13.68 -42.80 -10.56
CA HIS A 865 -12.30 -43.17 -10.84
C HIS A 865 -12.18 -44.09 -12.07
N GLY A 866 -13.27 -44.32 -12.81
CA GLY A 866 -13.27 -45.17 -14.00
C GLY A 866 -13.28 -46.68 -13.70
N SER A 867 -13.51 -47.09 -12.45
CA SER A 867 -13.57 -48.49 -12.03
C SER A 867 -15.02 -49.01 -12.04
N LEU A 868 -15.21 -50.27 -12.43
CA LEU A 868 -16.55 -50.89 -12.48
C LEU A 868 -17.08 -51.11 -11.07
N VAL A 869 -18.28 -50.59 -10.80
CA VAL A 869 -18.95 -50.67 -9.50
C VAL A 869 -19.83 -51.91 -9.46
N PHE A 870 -19.55 -52.78 -8.49
CA PHE A 870 -20.38 -53.95 -8.20
C PHE A 870 -21.22 -53.67 -6.93
N MET A 871 -22.16 -52.73 -7.01
CA MET A 871 -23.08 -52.43 -5.90
C MET A 871 -24.48 -52.99 -6.18
N PRO A 872 -25.14 -53.62 -5.19
CA PRO A 872 -26.54 -53.99 -5.34
C PRO A 872 -27.38 -52.73 -5.53
N SER A 873 -28.15 -52.68 -6.61
CA SER A 873 -29.04 -51.56 -6.93
C SER A 873 -30.00 -51.27 -5.76
N LEU A 874 -29.76 -50.18 -5.03
CA LEU A 874 -30.68 -49.67 -4.02
C LEU A 874 -31.75 -48.82 -4.69
N THR A 875 -32.78 -49.43 -5.28
CA THR A 875 -34.04 -48.71 -5.49
C THR A 875 -35.28 -49.62 -5.50
N ARG A 876 -36.22 -49.22 -4.63
CA ARG A 876 -37.68 -49.33 -4.70
C ARG A 876 -38.32 -50.71 -4.47
N ASP A 877 -38.61 -51.00 -3.21
CA ASP A 877 -40.03 -51.09 -2.77
C ASP A 877 -40.15 -50.92 -1.24
N ARG A 878 -40.89 -49.92 -0.78
CA ARG A 878 -41.28 -49.75 0.63
C ARG A 878 -42.80 -49.62 0.67
N SER A 879 -43.48 -50.72 0.36
CA SER A 879 -44.84 -50.94 0.85
C SER A 879 -45.16 -52.42 0.79
N ILE A 880 -45.09 -53.10 1.94
CA ILE A 880 -46.04 -54.10 2.46
C ILE A 880 -45.51 -54.51 3.86
N PRO A 881 -46.30 -54.44 4.95
CA PRO A 881 -45.87 -54.91 6.25
C PRO A 881 -45.99 -56.44 6.34
N THR A 882 -44.91 -57.09 6.75
CA THR A 882 -44.88 -58.52 7.08
C THR A 882 -45.70 -58.81 8.34
N PRO A 883 -46.61 -59.81 8.35
CA PRO A 883 -47.19 -60.30 9.59
C PRO A 883 -46.27 -61.36 10.23
N LEU A 884 -46.06 -61.17 11.53
CA LEU A 884 -45.82 -62.16 12.58
C LEU A 884 -46.19 -63.61 12.21
N ARG A 885 -45.33 -64.61 12.44
CA ARG A 885 -45.17 -65.35 13.73
C ARG A 885 -44.46 -66.72 13.53
N GLN A 886 -43.69 -67.07 14.57
CA GLN A 886 -43.56 -68.40 15.20
C GLN A 886 -42.72 -69.52 14.55
N THR A 887 -41.52 -69.69 15.14
CA THR A 887 -41.02 -70.92 15.80
C THR A 887 -41.36 -72.29 15.19
N ALA A 888 -40.33 -72.97 14.68
CA ALA A 888 -39.78 -74.21 15.23
C ALA A 888 -38.32 -74.33 14.82
#